data_AF-A0A7G2EPU7-F1
#
_entry.id   AF-A0A7G2EPU7-F1
#
_cell.length_a   1.000
_cell.length_b   1.000
_cell.length_c   1.000
_cell.angle_alpha   90.00
_cell.angle_beta   90.00
_cell.angle_gamma   90.00
#
_symmetry.space_group_name_H-M   'P 1'
#
loop_
_entity.id
_entity.type
_entity.pdbx_description
1 polymer ?
#
loop_
_entity_poly.entity_id
_entity_poly.type
_entity_poly.pdbx_seq_one_letter_code
_entity_poly.pdbx_strand_id
1 'polypeptide(L)'
;MATIWFLPLLFLSCLLLAALRLKKRRQHQRKPPSPPGFPIIGNLHQLGELPHQSLWSLSKKYGPVMLLKFGSIPTVVVSSSETAKQALKIHDLNCCSRPSLAGPRALSYNYLDIVFSPFNDYWKELRRICVQELFSPKQVHLIQPIREEEVKKLMNSFSESAAQKTPVNLSEKLASLTVGVICKAAFGVSFQGTVLNSDNFDKLIHDAFLFLGSFSASDYFPNVGWIIDWLTGLQGQRERSVRGLDAFYEQMFDLHKQGNKEGVEDFVDLLLKLEKEETVLGYGKLTRNHIKAVLMNVLLGGIGTSAITMTWAMTELMRNPRVMKKVQSEIRNQIGGKSMICLDDIDQLHYLKMVINETWRLHPPAPLLVPREVMSEFEINGYTIPAKTRLYVNVWAIGRDPDTWKDPEEFLPERFVNSNIDAKGQNFELLPFGSGRRMCPAMYMGTTMVEFGLANLLYHFDWKLPEGMVVEDIDMEESPGLNASKKNELVLVPMNCPSLSIKSSEMATILFLSLLFLSCILLAAFKHKKRQQHQRKPPSPPGFPIIGNLHQLGELPHQSLWRLSKKYGHVMLLKFGSIPTVVVSSSETAKQVLKIHDLHCCSRPSLAGPRALSYNYLDIAFSPFDDYWKELRRICVQELFSVKRVQSFQPIKEDEVKKLIDSVSESASQGTPVNLSEKFTSLTVRVTCKATFGVNFQGTVLNSDRFEKLIHDTYLFLGSFSASDYFPNGGWIIDWLTGLHGQRERSVRALDAFYEQMFDLHKQGNKEGVEDFVDLLLRLEKEETVIGYGKLTRNHIKAILMNVLIGGIGTSAITMTWAMTELMRNPRVMKKVQSEIRNQIGKKSMITLDDIDQLHYLKMVINETWRLHPPSPFLIPRQVMSEFELNDYVIPVKTRLYVNVWAIGRDPDTWKDPEEFLPERFVNSSIDAKGQHFELLPFGSGRRMCPAMYMGTTMVEFGLANMLYHFDWKIPVGMVAEDIDLEESPGLNASKKNELVLVPLKYLDH
;
A
#
# COMPACT_ATOMS: atom_id res chain seq x y z
N MET A 1 55.76 56.06 -53.28
CA MET A 1 54.31 56.01 -52.96
C MET A 1 53.67 54.60 -53.06
N ALA A 2 54.43 53.52 -53.35
CA ALA A 2 53.87 52.18 -53.53
C ALA A 2 53.75 51.33 -52.24
N THR A 3 54.33 51.76 -51.12
CA THR A 3 54.41 50.96 -49.87
C THR A 3 53.27 51.20 -48.88
N ILE A 4 52.49 52.28 -49.03
CA ILE A 4 51.40 52.63 -48.09
C ILE A 4 50.12 51.81 -48.36
N TRP A 5 49.93 51.31 -49.59
CA TRP A 5 48.75 50.53 -49.98
C TRP A 5 48.88 49.03 -49.72
N PHE A 6 50.08 48.52 -49.44
CA PHE A 6 50.33 47.09 -49.27
C PHE A 6 49.74 46.53 -47.98
N LEU A 7 49.85 47.26 -46.86
CA LEU A 7 49.29 46.86 -45.56
C LEU A 7 47.74 46.80 -45.55
N PRO A 8 47.01 47.80 -46.08
CA PRO A 8 45.57 47.73 -46.23
C PRO A 8 45.11 46.59 -47.14
N LEU A 9 45.80 46.33 -48.26
CA LEU A 9 45.47 45.23 -49.18
C LEU A 9 45.72 43.84 -48.57
N LEU A 10 46.76 43.69 -47.76
CA LEU A 10 47.07 42.44 -47.06
C LEU A 10 46.09 42.21 -45.89
N PHE A 11 45.65 43.28 -45.23
CA PHE A 11 44.58 43.21 -44.24
C PHE A 11 43.22 42.89 -44.89
N LEU A 12 42.91 43.49 -46.04
CA LEU A 12 41.68 43.24 -46.80
C LEU A 12 41.66 41.81 -47.37
N SER A 13 42.80 41.28 -47.83
CA SER A 13 42.91 39.91 -48.34
C SER A 13 42.85 38.88 -47.22
N CYS A 14 43.41 39.16 -46.04
CA CYS A 14 43.22 38.35 -44.83
C CYS A 14 41.76 38.38 -44.35
N LEU A 15 41.08 39.54 -44.41
CA LEU A 15 39.65 39.66 -44.13
C LEU A 15 38.79 38.91 -45.16
N LEU A 16 39.15 38.97 -46.45
CA LEU A 16 38.47 38.22 -47.52
C LEU A 16 38.71 36.72 -47.39
N LEU A 17 39.91 36.27 -47.05
CA LEU A 17 40.23 34.86 -46.81
C LEU A 17 39.58 34.34 -45.52
N ALA A 18 39.51 35.15 -44.46
CA ALA A 18 38.76 34.83 -43.25
C ALA A 18 37.25 34.79 -43.55
N ALA A 19 36.73 35.74 -44.33
CA ALA A 19 35.33 35.76 -44.76
C ALA A 19 34.99 34.58 -45.67
N LEU A 20 35.89 34.19 -46.59
CA LEU A 20 35.72 33.02 -47.47
C LEU A 20 35.87 31.69 -46.71
N ARG A 21 36.78 31.59 -45.73
CA ARG A 21 36.86 30.42 -44.82
C ARG A 21 35.63 30.32 -43.92
N LEU A 22 35.11 31.44 -43.41
CA LEU A 22 33.82 31.50 -42.69
C LEU A 22 32.64 31.14 -43.60
N LYS A 23 32.67 31.53 -44.89
CA LYS A 23 31.65 31.17 -45.89
C LYS A 23 31.68 29.68 -46.24
N LYS A 24 32.88 29.08 -46.33
CA LYS A 24 33.09 27.65 -46.60
C LYS A 24 32.71 26.76 -45.39
N ARG A 25 32.96 27.22 -44.16
CA ARG A 25 32.48 26.56 -42.92
C ARG A 25 30.95 26.67 -42.76
N ARG A 26 30.35 27.78 -43.20
CA ARG A 26 28.88 27.99 -43.21
C ARG A 26 28.13 27.17 -44.26
N GLN A 27 28.78 26.73 -45.34
CA GLN A 27 28.12 25.96 -46.41
C GLN A 27 27.74 24.53 -46.03
N HIS A 28 28.30 23.97 -44.95
CA HIS A 28 27.99 22.61 -44.49
C HIS A 28 27.04 22.52 -43.27
N GLN A 29 26.67 23.64 -42.65
CA GLN A 29 25.76 23.63 -41.48
C GLN A 29 24.37 24.10 -41.91
N ARG A 30 23.43 23.16 -42.05
CA ARG A 30 22.01 23.47 -42.22
C ARG A 30 21.50 24.07 -40.91
N LYS A 31 21.14 25.35 -40.90
CA LYS A 31 20.58 26.02 -39.73
C LYS A 31 19.05 25.85 -39.70
N PRO A 32 18.43 25.82 -38.50
CA PRO A 32 16.98 25.81 -38.42
C PRO A 32 16.38 27.05 -39.09
N PRO A 33 15.17 26.95 -39.66
CA PRO A 33 14.41 28.09 -40.16
C PRO A 33 14.25 29.17 -39.09
N SER A 34 14.30 30.44 -39.51
CA SER A 34 14.26 31.58 -38.59
C SER A 34 13.32 32.66 -39.12
N PRO A 35 12.34 33.12 -38.32
CA PRO A 35 11.56 34.30 -38.68
C PRO A 35 12.44 35.55 -38.73
N PRO A 36 12.13 36.52 -39.62
CA PRO A 36 12.82 37.80 -39.66
C PRO A 36 12.80 38.48 -38.28
N GLY A 37 13.98 38.80 -37.76
CA GLY A 37 14.17 39.53 -36.51
C GLY A 37 14.59 40.97 -36.76
N PHE A 38 14.24 41.89 -35.86
CA PHE A 38 14.73 43.27 -35.93
C PHE A 38 16.18 43.39 -35.46
N PRO A 39 16.92 44.41 -35.92
CA PRO A 39 18.21 44.75 -35.35
C PRO A 39 18.12 44.92 -33.83
N ILE A 40 19.17 44.53 -33.10
CA ILE A 40 19.31 44.63 -31.64
C ILE A 40 18.38 43.68 -30.87
N ILE A 41 17.05 43.82 -30.98
CA ILE A 41 16.08 43.05 -30.18
C ILE A 41 15.75 41.66 -30.74
N GLY A 42 16.10 41.40 -32.01
CA GLY A 42 15.83 40.13 -32.68
C GLY A 42 14.34 39.85 -32.78
N ASN A 43 13.92 38.69 -32.30
CA ASN A 43 12.56 38.16 -32.37
C ASN A 43 11.73 38.45 -31.09
N LEU A 44 12.22 39.26 -30.15
CA LEU A 44 11.48 39.59 -28.92
C LEU A 44 10.13 40.27 -29.21
N HIS A 45 10.07 41.10 -30.25
CA HIS A 45 8.84 41.77 -30.69
C HIS A 45 7.74 40.82 -31.19
N GLN A 46 8.07 39.54 -31.41
CA GLN A 46 7.13 38.51 -31.86
C GLN A 46 6.58 37.68 -30.69
N LEU A 47 7.03 37.95 -29.46
CA LEU A 47 6.50 37.33 -28.25
C LEU A 47 5.42 38.25 -27.68
N GLY A 48 4.18 37.75 -27.64
CA GLY A 48 3.10 38.39 -26.88
C GLY A 48 3.21 38.10 -25.38
N GLU A 49 2.15 38.45 -24.64
CA GLU A 49 2.05 38.18 -23.20
C GLU A 49 2.13 36.69 -22.85
N LEU A 50 1.76 35.81 -23.80
CA LEU A 50 1.85 34.35 -23.70
C LEU A 50 2.88 33.83 -24.72
N PRO A 51 4.17 33.70 -24.31
CA PRO A 51 5.24 33.32 -25.22
C PRO A 51 5.04 31.95 -25.86
N HIS A 52 4.52 30.95 -25.13
CA HIS A 52 4.27 29.60 -25.66
C HIS A 52 3.29 29.59 -26.83
N GLN A 53 2.21 30.38 -26.76
CA GLN A 53 1.23 30.47 -27.84
C GLN A 53 1.81 31.23 -29.04
N SER A 54 2.56 32.31 -28.79
CA SER A 54 3.26 33.06 -29.84
C SER A 54 4.26 32.16 -30.60
N LEU A 55 5.02 31.36 -29.86
CA LEU A 55 5.99 30.40 -30.40
C LEU A 55 5.32 29.25 -31.15
N TRP A 56 4.14 28.79 -30.70
CA TRP A 56 3.36 27.80 -31.43
C TRP A 56 2.85 28.34 -32.77
N SER A 57 2.31 29.57 -32.79
CA SER A 57 1.87 30.23 -34.02
C SER A 57 3.03 30.37 -35.04
N LEU A 58 4.22 30.74 -34.55
CA LEU A 58 5.43 30.77 -35.38
C LEU A 58 5.84 29.37 -35.87
N SER A 59 5.77 28.33 -35.03
CA SER A 59 6.19 26.99 -35.42
C SER A 59 5.31 26.39 -36.52
N LYS A 60 4.02 26.78 -36.61
CA LYS A 60 3.15 26.41 -37.73
C LYS A 60 3.65 26.92 -39.09
N LYS A 61 4.41 28.03 -39.11
CA LYS A 61 4.97 28.61 -40.35
C LYS A 61 6.41 28.18 -40.62
N TYR A 62 7.23 28.06 -39.58
CA TYR A 62 8.68 27.82 -39.70
C TYR A 62 9.07 26.36 -39.42
N GLY A 63 8.13 25.52 -39.01
CA GLY A 63 8.34 24.11 -38.71
C GLY A 63 8.63 23.85 -37.22
N PRO A 64 8.74 22.56 -36.84
CA PRO A 64 8.83 22.14 -35.46
C PRO A 64 10.17 22.43 -34.77
N VAL A 65 11.19 22.83 -35.54
CA VAL A 65 12.49 23.31 -35.03
C VAL A 65 12.71 24.70 -35.62
N MET A 66 12.70 25.74 -34.79
CA MET A 66 12.94 27.11 -35.25
C MET A 66 14.04 27.79 -34.47
N LEU A 67 14.84 28.58 -35.17
CA LEU A 67 15.88 29.42 -34.60
C LEU A 67 15.35 30.84 -34.44
N LEU A 68 15.40 31.35 -33.22
CA LEU A 68 15.08 32.71 -32.83
C LEU A 68 16.31 33.36 -32.22
N LYS A 69 16.27 34.68 -32.15
CA LYS A 69 17.26 35.48 -31.46
C LYS A 69 16.55 36.39 -30.49
N PHE A 70 16.69 36.13 -29.19
CA PHE A 70 16.10 36.99 -28.17
C PHE A 70 17.16 38.00 -27.71
N GLY A 71 17.04 39.24 -28.18
CA GLY A 71 18.09 40.24 -28.08
C GLY A 71 19.35 39.78 -28.81
N SER A 72 20.40 39.47 -28.04
CA SER A 72 21.65 38.93 -28.57
C SER A 72 21.78 37.40 -28.50
N ILE A 73 20.85 36.72 -27.81
CA ILE A 73 20.97 35.30 -27.45
C ILE A 73 20.31 34.38 -28.51
N PRO A 74 21.06 33.45 -29.14
CA PRO A 74 20.48 32.46 -30.03
C PRO A 74 19.62 31.47 -29.23
N THR A 75 18.39 31.27 -29.68
CA THR A 75 17.41 30.43 -29.02
C THR A 75 16.74 29.49 -30.02
N VAL A 76 16.71 28.20 -29.74
CA VAL A 76 16.00 27.20 -30.53
C VAL A 76 14.76 26.76 -29.76
N VAL A 77 13.65 26.63 -30.48
CA VAL A 77 12.40 26.11 -29.92
C VAL A 77 12.03 24.85 -30.67
N VAL A 78 11.79 23.78 -29.91
CA VAL A 78 11.26 22.52 -30.45
C VAL A 78 9.79 22.37 -30.05
N SER A 79 8.94 22.02 -31.03
CA SER A 79 7.46 22.07 -30.89
C SER A 79 6.73 20.81 -31.37
N SER A 80 7.46 19.72 -31.66
CA SER A 80 6.86 18.41 -31.96
C SER A 80 7.41 17.31 -31.06
N SER A 81 6.63 16.24 -30.87
CA SER A 81 7.01 15.07 -30.06
C SER A 81 8.35 14.46 -30.51
N GLU A 82 8.56 14.30 -31.81
CA GLU A 82 9.80 13.76 -32.39
C GLU A 82 11.01 14.66 -32.12
N THR A 83 10.86 15.99 -32.31
CA THR A 83 11.95 16.93 -32.02
C THR A 83 12.27 17.04 -30.53
N ALA A 84 11.25 16.91 -29.67
CA ALA A 84 11.43 16.84 -28.22
C ALA A 84 12.16 15.55 -27.82
N LYS A 85 11.86 14.41 -28.46
CA LYS A 85 12.58 13.14 -28.26
C LYS A 85 14.04 13.22 -28.67
N GLN A 86 14.33 13.83 -29.82
CA GLN A 86 15.71 14.07 -30.25
C GLN A 86 16.47 14.92 -29.23
N ALA A 87 15.87 16.02 -28.75
CA ALA A 87 16.51 16.90 -27.77
C ALA A 87 16.66 16.27 -26.37
N LEU A 88 15.59 15.67 -25.84
CA LEU A 88 15.49 15.28 -24.42
C LEU A 88 15.88 13.82 -24.14
N LYS A 89 16.06 12.99 -25.17
CA LYS A 89 16.46 11.58 -25.03
C LYS A 89 17.72 11.26 -25.83
N ILE A 90 17.72 11.55 -27.13
CA ILE A 90 18.84 11.17 -28.01
C ILE A 90 20.05 12.07 -27.74
N HIS A 91 19.83 13.37 -27.66
CA HIS A 91 20.86 14.40 -27.46
C HIS A 91 20.74 15.09 -26.09
N ASP A 92 20.16 14.40 -25.11
CA ASP A 92 19.95 14.94 -23.76
C ASP A 92 21.26 15.46 -23.16
N LEU A 93 22.34 14.67 -23.25
CA LEU A 93 23.65 15.07 -22.73
C LEU A 93 24.24 16.28 -23.46
N ASN A 94 23.88 16.54 -24.72
CA ASN A 94 24.35 17.71 -25.46
C ASN A 94 23.65 19.00 -25.00
N CYS A 95 22.48 18.92 -24.37
CA CYS A 95 21.66 20.10 -24.07
C CYS A 95 21.01 20.12 -22.68
N CYS A 96 21.42 19.27 -21.73
CA CYS A 96 20.80 19.22 -20.40
C CYS A 96 21.31 20.26 -19.39
N SER A 97 22.17 21.20 -19.78
CA SER A 97 22.57 22.30 -18.89
C SER A 97 21.51 23.40 -18.81
N ARG A 98 21.71 24.38 -17.93
CA ARG A 98 20.82 25.53 -17.73
C ARG A 98 21.51 26.83 -18.14
N PRO A 99 20.79 27.76 -18.78
CA PRO A 99 21.34 29.06 -19.11
C PRO A 99 21.54 29.91 -17.84
N SER A 100 22.53 30.79 -17.87
CA SER A 100 22.78 31.75 -16.78
C SER A 100 21.76 32.88 -16.84
N LEU A 101 20.70 32.80 -16.05
CA LEU A 101 19.63 33.80 -15.97
C LEU A 101 19.70 34.58 -14.65
N ALA A 102 19.49 35.89 -14.69
CA ALA A 102 19.74 36.79 -13.57
C ALA A 102 18.75 36.61 -12.41
N GLY A 103 17.47 36.34 -12.70
CA GLY A 103 16.45 36.02 -11.70
C GLY A 103 16.78 34.71 -10.95
N PRO A 104 16.85 33.57 -11.66
CA PRO A 104 17.30 32.30 -11.09
C PRO A 104 18.60 32.40 -10.31
N ARG A 105 19.63 33.09 -10.82
CA ARG A 105 20.91 33.25 -10.12
C ARG A 105 20.75 33.83 -8.72
N ALA A 106 19.93 34.87 -8.59
CA ALA A 106 19.76 35.58 -7.34
C ALA A 106 18.96 34.76 -6.32
N LEU A 107 17.88 34.11 -6.76
CA LEU A 107 16.99 33.32 -5.90
C LEU A 107 17.58 31.97 -5.50
N SER A 108 18.45 31.39 -6.34
CA SER A 108 19.07 30.07 -6.11
C SER A 108 20.43 30.12 -5.41
N TYR A 109 20.76 31.24 -4.75
CA TYR A 109 22.04 31.42 -4.07
C TYR A 109 23.24 31.17 -5.00
N ASN A 110 23.19 31.74 -6.21
CA ASN A 110 24.19 31.53 -7.27
C ASN A 110 24.21 30.08 -7.80
N TYR A 111 23.03 29.55 -8.13
CA TYR A 111 22.84 28.25 -8.78
C TYR A 111 23.23 27.03 -7.94
N LEU A 112 23.00 27.14 -6.63
CA LEU A 112 23.16 26.04 -5.67
C LEU A 112 21.88 25.18 -5.56
N ASP A 113 20.89 25.43 -6.42
CA ASP A 113 19.61 24.74 -6.44
C ASP A 113 19.59 23.57 -7.45
N ILE A 114 18.59 22.70 -7.37
CA ILE A 114 18.48 21.52 -8.25
C ILE A 114 17.89 21.86 -9.63
N VAL A 115 17.13 22.95 -9.77
CA VAL A 115 16.41 23.30 -11.01
C VAL A 115 17.30 24.08 -11.99
N PHE A 116 18.00 25.12 -11.52
CA PHE A 116 18.74 26.08 -12.35
C PHE A 116 20.26 25.86 -12.38
N SER A 117 20.81 24.99 -11.52
CA SER A 117 22.25 24.70 -11.55
C SER A 117 22.73 24.13 -12.89
N PRO A 118 23.91 24.55 -13.40
CA PRO A 118 24.54 23.96 -14.59
C PRO A 118 24.72 22.44 -14.46
N PHE A 119 24.76 21.73 -15.58
CA PHE A 119 24.98 20.28 -15.54
C PHE A 119 26.47 19.97 -15.29
N ASN A 120 26.77 19.45 -14.10
CA ASN A 120 28.11 19.02 -13.67
C ASN A 120 27.99 17.96 -12.57
N ASP A 121 29.10 17.50 -11.99
CA ASP A 121 29.09 16.46 -10.95
C ASP A 121 28.38 16.91 -9.68
N TYR A 122 28.55 18.18 -9.28
CA TYR A 122 27.79 18.81 -8.20
C TYR A 122 26.27 18.64 -8.38
N TRP A 123 25.73 18.96 -9.56
CA TRP A 123 24.29 18.82 -9.81
C TRP A 123 23.84 17.36 -9.79
N LYS A 124 24.65 16.41 -10.28
CA LYS A 124 24.31 14.97 -10.25
C LYS A 124 24.18 14.47 -8.81
N GLU A 125 25.08 14.88 -7.93
CA GLU A 125 25.06 14.52 -6.51
C GLU A 125 23.91 15.18 -5.78
N LEU A 126 23.69 16.49 -5.99
CA LEU A 126 22.53 17.19 -5.42
C LEU A 126 21.22 16.52 -5.85
N ARG A 127 21.10 16.16 -7.13
CA ARG A 127 19.91 15.46 -7.62
C ARG A 127 19.75 14.08 -7.00
N ARG A 128 20.82 13.32 -6.83
CA ARG A 128 20.78 12.03 -6.14
C ARG A 128 20.26 12.19 -4.71
N ILE A 129 20.81 13.14 -3.95
CA ILE A 129 20.41 13.43 -2.57
C ILE A 129 18.93 13.83 -2.51
N CYS A 130 18.48 14.81 -3.30
CA CYS A 130 17.09 15.23 -3.27
C CYS A 130 16.12 14.10 -3.64
N VAL A 131 16.44 13.25 -4.63
CA VAL A 131 15.56 12.14 -5.03
C VAL A 131 15.53 11.03 -3.98
N GLN A 132 16.66 10.75 -3.31
CA GLN A 132 16.74 9.68 -2.31
C GLN A 132 16.15 10.12 -0.95
N GLU A 133 16.44 11.34 -0.52
CA GLU A 133 16.12 11.81 0.84
C GLU A 133 14.80 12.58 0.89
N LEU A 134 14.49 13.42 -0.12
CA LEU A 134 13.30 14.30 -0.07
C LEU A 134 12.12 13.75 -0.88
N PHE A 135 12.39 13.22 -2.09
CA PHE A 135 11.35 12.85 -3.05
C PHE A 135 11.21 11.33 -3.24
N SER A 136 11.75 10.52 -2.32
CA SER A 136 11.62 9.07 -2.40
C SER A 136 10.19 8.62 -2.09
N PRO A 137 9.74 7.45 -2.59
CA PRO A 137 8.42 6.92 -2.25
C PRO A 137 8.20 6.79 -0.74
N LYS A 138 9.25 6.38 0.01
CA LYS A 138 9.24 6.33 1.47
C LYS A 138 8.90 7.69 2.07
N GLN A 139 9.59 8.76 1.63
CA GLN A 139 9.34 10.10 2.15
C GLN A 139 7.96 10.63 1.77
N VAL A 140 7.50 10.34 0.54
CA VAL A 140 6.16 10.70 0.08
C VAL A 140 5.05 10.02 0.90
N HIS A 141 5.26 8.79 1.37
CA HIS A 141 4.36 8.11 2.31
C HIS A 141 4.46 8.66 3.73
N LEU A 142 5.65 9.05 4.21
CA LEU A 142 5.80 9.65 5.54
C LEU A 142 5.01 10.96 5.70
N ILE A 143 4.91 11.76 4.63
CA ILE A 143 4.12 12.99 4.62
C ILE A 143 2.63 12.78 4.25
N GLN A 144 2.17 11.54 4.10
CA GLN A 144 0.77 11.23 3.80
C GLN A 144 -0.22 11.76 4.86
N PRO A 145 0.02 11.62 6.18
CA PRO A 145 -0.89 12.14 7.20
C PRO A 145 -1.07 13.66 7.11
N ILE A 146 -0.02 14.40 6.71
CA ILE A 146 -0.06 15.84 6.49
C ILE A 146 -1.03 16.18 5.35
N ARG A 147 -0.97 15.44 4.24
CA ARG A 147 -1.92 15.64 3.12
C ARG A 147 -3.35 15.33 3.53
N GLU A 148 -3.57 14.23 4.23
CA GLU A 148 -4.90 13.83 4.70
C GLU A 148 -5.49 14.89 5.64
N GLU A 149 -4.69 15.44 6.56
CA GLU A 149 -5.14 16.52 7.45
C GLU A 149 -5.53 17.78 6.67
N GLU A 150 -4.69 18.25 5.75
CA GLU A 150 -4.94 19.49 5.00
C GLU A 150 -6.10 19.36 4.01
N VAL A 151 -6.24 18.21 3.32
CA VAL A 151 -7.42 17.96 2.47
C VAL A 151 -8.68 17.85 3.32
N LYS A 152 -8.63 17.24 4.52
CA LYS A 152 -9.77 17.19 5.43
C LYS A 152 -10.22 18.59 5.86
N LYS A 153 -9.28 19.49 6.18
CA LYS A 153 -9.58 20.91 6.46
C LYS A 153 -10.28 21.59 5.28
N LEU A 154 -9.78 21.34 4.07
CA LEU A 154 -10.39 21.87 2.85
C LEU A 154 -11.83 21.35 2.66
N MET A 155 -12.06 20.04 2.81
CA MET A 155 -13.39 19.43 2.70
C MET A 155 -14.36 19.98 3.75
N ASN A 156 -13.90 20.22 4.98
CA ASN A 156 -14.72 20.86 6.02
C ASN A 156 -15.12 22.29 5.61
N SER A 157 -14.17 23.09 5.11
CA SER A 157 -14.46 24.46 4.62
C SER A 157 -15.47 24.46 3.48
N PHE A 158 -15.41 23.49 2.55
CA PHE A 158 -16.43 23.34 1.52
C PHE A 158 -17.77 22.82 2.03
N SER A 159 -17.78 21.96 3.04
CA SER A 159 -19.02 21.48 3.66
C SER A 159 -19.82 22.62 4.31
N GLU A 160 -19.11 23.53 4.99
CA GLU A 160 -19.70 24.77 5.53
C GLU A 160 -20.29 25.65 4.43
N SER A 161 -19.50 25.87 3.36
CA SER A 161 -19.93 26.67 2.21
C SER A 161 -21.10 26.03 1.47
N ALA A 162 -21.14 24.70 1.38
CA ALA A 162 -22.20 23.93 0.74
C ALA A 162 -23.51 23.96 1.53
N ALA A 163 -23.44 23.97 2.87
CA ALA A 163 -24.60 24.17 3.72
C ALA A 163 -25.22 25.57 3.51
N GLN A 164 -24.39 26.58 3.30
CA GLN A 164 -24.81 27.96 3.05
C GLN A 164 -25.08 28.27 1.57
N LYS A 165 -24.72 27.35 0.66
CA LYS A 165 -24.74 27.52 -0.81
C LYS A 165 -23.99 28.76 -1.28
N THR A 166 -22.88 29.09 -0.62
CA THR A 166 -22.08 30.27 -0.94
C THR A 166 -21.02 29.95 -2.02
N PRO A 167 -20.79 30.86 -2.97
CA PRO A 167 -19.68 30.72 -3.92
C PRO A 167 -18.34 30.72 -3.18
N VAL A 168 -17.42 29.85 -3.62
CA VAL A 168 -16.04 29.77 -3.13
C VAL A 168 -15.06 30.00 -4.27
N ASN A 169 -14.00 30.74 -3.97
CA ASN A 169 -12.86 30.85 -4.86
C ASN A 169 -12.06 29.55 -4.83
N LEU A 170 -12.31 28.66 -5.79
CA LEU A 170 -11.68 27.35 -5.82
C LEU A 170 -10.17 27.45 -6.13
N SER A 171 -9.77 28.41 -6.97
CA SER A 171 -8.34 28.66 -7.27
C SER A 171 -7.55 28.97 -6.00
N GLU A 172 -8.03 29.93 -5.20
CA GLU A 172 -7.40 30.33 -3.93
C GLU A 172 -7.38 29.17 -2.94
N LYS A 173 -8.51 28.47 -2.75
CA LYS A 173 -8.62 27.35 -1.82
C LYS A 173 -7.68 26.18 -2.17
N LEU A 174 -7.50 25.89 -3.46
CA LEU A 174 -6.55 24.88 -3.94
C LEU A 174 -5.09 25.33 -3.76
N ALA A 175 -4.80 26.62 -3.94
CA ALA A 175 -3.49 27.18 -3.64
C ALA A 175 -3.18 27.04 -2.15
N SER A 176 -4.08 27.46 -1.26
CA SER A 176 -3.92 27.33 0.19
C SER A 176 -3.71 25.86 0.63
N LEU A 177 -4.40 24.91 0.01
CA LEU A 177 -4.18 23.47 0.26
C LEU A 177 -2.73 23.08 -0.03
N THR A 178 -2.21 23.43 -1.20
CA THR A 178 -0.82 23.09 -1.57
C THR A 178 0.21 23.79 -0.70
N VAL A 179 -0.04 25.06 -0.31
CA VAL A 179 0.79 25.80 0.66
C VAL A 179 0.80 25.08 2.00
N GLY A 180 -0.36 24.73 2.55
CA GLY A 180 -0.47 24.05 3.84
C GLY A 180 0.29 22.73 3.89
N VAL A 181 0.18 21.92 2.82
CA VAL A 181 0.90 20.64 2.69
C VAL A 181 2.41 20.86 2.62
N ILE A 182 2.89 21.77 1.77
CA ILE A 182 4.32 22.04 1.60
C ILE A 182 4.93 22.68 2.84
N CYS A 183 4.24 23.63 3.48
CA CYS A 183 4.71 24.27 4.71
C CYS A 183 4.96 23.25 5.83
N LYS A 184 4.01 22.31 6.04
CA LYS A 184 4.16 21.26 7.03
C LYS A 184 5.19 20.20 6.64
N ALA A 185 5.16 19.73 5.38
CA ALA A 185 6.06 18.68 4.92
C ALA A 185 7.53 19.13 4.84
N ALA A 186 7.76 20.38 4.42
CA ALA A 186 9.09 20.90 4.20
C ALA A 186 9.67 21.63 5.44
N PHE A 187 8.83 22.31 6.23
CA PHE A 187 9.28 23.19 7.30
C PHE A 187 8.66 22.86 8.68
N GLY A 188 7.90 21.76 8.81
CA GLY A 188 7.35 21.33 10.10
C GLY A 188 6.36 22.30 10.77
N VAL A 189 5.93 23.36 10.08
CA VAL A 189 5.09 24.43 10.65
C VAL A 189 3.69 24.42 10.04
N SER A 190 2.67 24.66 10.87
CA SER A 190 1.33 24.92 10.37
C SER A 190 1.25 26.30 9.73
N PHE A 191 0.61 26.38 8.56
CA PHE A 191 0.31 27.65 7.91
C PHE A 191 -0.64 28.50 8.77
N GLN A 192 -1.65 27.87 9.38
CA GLN A 192 -2.55 28.50 10.35
C GLN A 192 -1.84 28.70 11.70
N GLY A 193 -1.70 29.95 12.14
CA GLY A 193 -1.20 30.34 13.47
C GLY A 193 0.26 30.83 13.53
N THR A 194 0.96 30.97 12.40
CA THR A 194 2.34 31.48 12.34
C THR A 194 2.42 32.78 11.52
N VAL A 195 3.60 33.44 11.48
CA VAL A 195 3.90 34.62 10.64
C VAL A 195 3.57 34.40 9.15
N LEU A 196 3.42 33.14 8.74
CA LEU A 196 3.07 32.69 7.39
C LEU A 196 1.65 33.03 6.93
N ASN A 197 0.69 33.25 7.84
CA ASN A 197 -0.68 33.64 7.49
C ASN A 197 -0.84 35.17 7.31
N SER A 198 0.20 35.84 6.79
CA SER A 198 0.18 37.29 6.56
C SER A 198 0.20 37.58 5.06
N ASP A 199 -0.43 38.67 4.64
CA ASP A 199 -0.40 39.19 3.27
C ASP A 199 1.04 39.31 2.70
N ASN A 200 2.04 39.37 3.58
CA ASN A 200 3.45 39.41 3.23
C ASN A 200 3.96 38.09 2.61
N PHE A 201 3.44 36.93 3.02
CA PHE A 201 3.91 35.64 2.49
C PHE A 201 3.37 35.37 1.08
N ASP A 202 2.09 35.59 0.83
CA ASP A 202 1.51 35.44 -0.50
C ASP A 202 2.16 36.41 -1.50
N LYS A 203 2.40 37.65 -1.06
CA LYS A 203 3.17 38.63 -1.84
C LYS A 203 4.59 38.15 -2.11
N LEU A 204 5.27 37.55 -1.12
CA LEU A 204 6.62 37.01 -1.27
C LEU A 204 6.69 35.89 -2.32
N ILE A 205 5.75 34.95 -2.28
CA ILE A 205 5.65 33.85 -3.25
C ILE A 205 5.32 34.37 -4.65
N HIS A 206 4.35 35.28 -4.75
CA HIS A 206 3.96 35.89 -6.02
C HIS A 206 5.12 36.64 -6.67
N ASP A 207 5.80 37.50 -5.89
CA ASP A 207 7.00 38.21 -6.33
C ASP A 207 8.08 37.22 -6.82
N ALA A 208 8.34 36.14 -6.07
CA ALA A 208 9.32 35.13 -6.47
C ALA A 208 9.00 34.46 -7.81
N PHE A 209 7.74 34.09 -8.07
CA PHE A 209 7.32 33.53 -9.36
C PHE A 209 7.42 34.54 -10.51
N LEU A 210 7.03 35.80 -10.25
CA LEU A 210 7.23 36.87 -11.22
C LEU A 210 8.71 37.01 -11.58
N PHE A 211 9.64 36.91 -10.62
CA PHE A 211 11.08 37.02 -10.92
C PHE A 211 11.67 35.83 -11.66
N LEU A 212 11.14 34.62 -11.45
CA LEU A 212 11.58 33.45 -12.21
C LEU A 212 11.08 33.46 -13.66
N GLY A 213 9.94 34.12 -13.93
CA GLY A 213 9.31 34.18 -15.25
C GLY A 213 9.40 35.51 -16.00
N SER A 214 9.80 36.60 -15.34
CA SER A 214 9.78 37.95 -15.94
C SER A 214 10.90 38.18 -16.94
N PHE A 215 10.63 39.09 -17.87
CA PHE A 215 11.61 39.58 -18.82
C PHE A 215 12.66 40.43 -18.09
N SER A 216 13.89 39.92 -17.96
CA SER A 216 15.06 40.70 -17.53
C SER A 216 15.90 41.08 -18.73
N ALA A 217 16.21 42.36 -18.93
CA ALA A 217 17.03 42.80 -20.04
C ALA A 217 18.45 42.21 -19.99
N SER A 218 18.98 41.97 -18.79
CA SER A 218 20.28 41.28 -18.59
C SER A 218 20.32 39.86 -19.15
N ASP A 219 19.18 39.17 -19.27
CA ASP A 219 19.09 37.82 -19.82
C ASP A 219 19.16 37.76 -21.35
N TYR A 220 19.02 38.91 -22.02
CA TYR A 220 18.99 39.04 -23.48
C TYR A 220 20.10 39.95 -24.03
N PHE A 221 20.59 40.88 -23.20
CA PHE A 221 21.63 41.86 -23.53
C PHE A 221 22.78 41.81 -22.50
N PRO A 222 23.74 40.87 -22.65
CA PRO A 222 24.77 40.61 -21.64
C PRO A 222 25.58 41.83 -21.18
N ASN A 223 25.84 42.79 -22.08
CA ASN A 223 26.75 43.92 -21.79
C ASN A 223 26.04 45.15 -21.22
N VAL A 224 24.75 45.34 -21.51
CA VAL A 224 24.00 46.59 -21.22
C VAL A 224 22.68 46.37 -20.51
N GLY A 225 22.19 45.13 -20.46
CA GLY A 225 20.87 44.81 -19.91
C GLY A 225 20.76 45.06 -18.40
N TRP A 226 21.87 44.98 -17.66
CA TRP A 226 21.89 45.31 -16.23
C TRP A 226 21.55 46.79 -15.97
N ILE A 227 21.91 47.70 -16.88
CA ILE A 227 21.58 49.13 -16.77
C ILE A 227 20.07 49.32 -16.91
N ILE A 228 19.44 48.59 -17.83
CA ILE A 228 17.99 48.63 -18.05
C ILE A 228 17.26 48.06 -16.84
N ASP A 229 17.72 46.91 -16.32
CA ASP A 229 17.13 46.28 -15.13
C ASP A 229 17.29 47.14 -13.87
N TRP A 230 18.37 47.93 -13.78
CA TRP A 230 18.56 48.92 -12.73
C TRP A 230 17.63 50.13 -12.89
N LEU A 231 17.55 50.73 -14.08
CA LEU A 231 16.70 51.90 -14.36
C LEU A 231 15.20 51.59 -14.22
N THR A 232 14.77 50.38 -14.57
CA THR A 232 13.38 49.92 -14.42
C THR A 232 13.03 49.55 -12.97
N GLY A 233 14.01 49.54 -12.06
CA GLY A 233 13.82 49.13 -10.67
C GLY A 233 13.73 47.61 -10.45
N LEU A 234 13.81 46.81 -11.52
CA LEU A 234 13.70 45.35 -11.48
C LEU A 234 14.80 44.74 -10.61
N GLN A 235 16.02 45.28 -10.66
CA GLN A 235 17.12 44.83 -9.82
C GLN A 235 16.82 45.03 -8.31
N GLY A 236 16.36 46.22 -7.91
CA GLY A 236 16.03 46.50 -6.51
C GLY A 236 14.82 45.71 -6.00
N GLN A 237 13.85 45.40 -6.86
CA GLN A 237 12.74 44.51 -6.51
C GLN A 237 13.22 43.08 -6.30
N ARG A 238 14.09 42.56 -7.17
CA ARG A 238 14.72 41.24 -7.00
C ARG A 238 15.50 41.12 -5.69
N GLU A 239 16.30 42.11 -5.34
CA GLU A 239 17.06 42.15 -4.07
C GLU A 239 16.15 42.17 -2.84
N ARG A 240 14.96 42.78 -2.92
CA ARG A 240 13.96 42.73 -1.85
C ARG A 240 13.36 41.33 -1.70
N SER A 241 12.97 40.68 -2.80
CA SER A 241 12.41 39.32 -2.75
C SER A 241 13.41 38.27 -2.28
N VAL A 242 14.67 38.38 -2.72
CA VAL A 242 15.77 37.52 -2.22
C VAL A 242 15.93 37.69 -0.71
N ARG A 243 15.98 38.94 -0.21
CA ARG A 243 16.08 39.20 1.24
C ARG A 243 14.86 38.67 2.01
N GLY A 244 13.66 38.81 1.46
CA GLY A 244 12.44 38.30 2.07
C GLY A 244 12.43 36.77 2.20
N LEU A 245 12.80 36.05 1.13
CA LEU A 245 12.91 34.60 1.15
C LEU A 245 14.05 34.12 2.06
N ASP A 246 15.18 34.81 2.04
CA ASP A 246 16.31 34.48 2.92
C ASP A 246 15.95 34.63 4.39
N ALA A 247 15.30 35.74 4.76
CA ALA A 247 14.79 35.97 6.11
C ALA A 247 13.77 34.91 6.52
N PHE A 248 12.88 34.50 5.60
CA PHE A 248 11.94 33.41 5.82
C PHE A 248 12.66 32.09 6.14
N TYR A 249 13.65 31.68 5.34
CA TYR A 249 14.38 30.44 5.61
C TYR A 249 15.19 30.49 6.90
N GLU A 250 15.80 31.62 7.23
CA GLU A 250 16.50 31.78 8.51
C GLU A 250 15.56 31.65 9.70
N GLN A 251 14.38 32.27 9.62
CA GLN A 251 13.35 32.10 10.65
C GLN A 251 12.93 30.62 10.80
N MET A 252 12.75 29.89 9.69
CA MET A 252 12.42 28.47 9.75
C MET A 252 13.52 27.66 10.44
N PHE A 253 14.78 27.90 10.11
CA PHE A 253 15.89 27.21 10.76
C PHE A 253 15.98 27.50 12.27
N ASP A 254 15.70 28.73 12.70
CA ASP A 254 15.74 29.08 14.12
C ASP A 254 14.62 28.39 14.92
N LEU A 255 13.43 28.23 14.33
CA LEU A 255 12.35 27.43 14.93
C LEU A 255 12.74 25.96 15.15
N HIS A 256 13.53 25.38 14.24
CA HIS A 256 13.99 23.98 14.35
C HIS A 256 15.09 23.79 15.40
N LYS A 257 15.80 24.85 15.78
CA LYS A 257 16.82 24.80 16.84
C LYS A 257 16.24 24.88 18.26
N GLN A 258 15.05 25.47 18.41
CA GLN A 258 14.47 25.79 19.73
C GLN A 258 13.46 24.73 20.24
N GLY A 259 13.06 23.75 19.42
CA GLY A 259 12.05 22.75 19.78
C GLY A 259 12.61 21.44 20.34
N ASN A 260 12.10 20.99 21.49
CA ASN A 260 12.24 19.63 22.01
C ASN A 260 11.25 18.74 21.23
N LYS A 261 11.71 17.95 20.24
CA LYS A 261 10.83 17.37 19.20
C LYS A 261 10.34 15.94 19.54
N GLU A 262 9.04 15.82 19.81
CA GLU A 262 8.27 14.56 19.83
C GLU A 262 7.52 14.31 18.49
N GLY A 263 8.08 14.74 17.34
CA GLY A 263 7.41 14.72 16.02
C GLY A 263 8.17 13.99 14.91
N VAL A 264 7.52 13.82 13.74
CA VAL A 264 8.09 13.22 12.52
C VAL A 264 9.10 14.18 11.87
N GLU A 265 10.27 13.68 11.42
CA GLU A 265 11.31 14.48 10.74
C GLU A 265 10.80 15.12 9.43
N ASP A 266 10.97 16.45 9.29
CA ASP A 266 10.63 17.23 8.09
C ASP A 266 11.83 17.42 7.14
N PHE A 267 11.64 18.07 5.98
CA PHE A 267 12.74 18.24 5.01
C PHE A 267 13.87 19.13 5.52
N VAL A 268 13.56 20.13 6.37
CA VAL A 268 14.58 20.97 6.99
C VAL A 268 15.42 20.13 7.95
N ASP A 269 14.81 19.29 8.79
CA ASP A 269 15.51 18.36 9.68
C ASP A 269 16.46 17.43 8.91
N LEU A 270 15.95 16.81 7.83
CA LEU A 270 16.74 15.91 6.98
C LEU A 270 17.94 16.63 6.36
N LEU A 271 17.75 17.83 5.80
CA LEU A 271 18.83 18.58 5.17
C LEU A 271 19.85 19.12 6.19
N LEU A 272 19.40 19.56 7.37
CA LEU A 272 20.28 19.98 8.47
C LEU A 272 21.08 18.80 9.03
N LYS A 273 20.50 17.60 9.07
CA LYS A 273 21.21 16.36 9.43
C LYS A 273 22.33 16.05 8.45
N LEU A 274 22.07 16.13 7.15
CA LEU A 274 23.09 15.94 6.11
C LEU A 274 24.21 16.99 6.18
N GLU A 275 23.88 18.22 6.57
CA GLU A 275 24.88 19.28 6.81
C GLU A 275 25.74 18.96 8.02
N LYS A 276 25.16 18.49 9.13
CA LYS A 276 25.89 18.06 10.34
C LYS A 276 26.78 16.84 10.08
N GLU A 277 26.36 15.92 9.21
CA GLU A 277 27.13 14.75 8.79
C GLU A 277 28.25 15.11 7.78
N GLU A 278 28.44 16.40 7.49
CA GLU A 278 29.45 16.91 6.57
C GLU A 278 29.39 16.30 5.16
N THR A 279 28.17 16.01 4.68
CA THR A 279 27.94 15.38 3.38
C THR A 279 28.65 16.16 2.26
N VAL A 280 29.43 15.45 1.45
CA VAL A 280 30.17 16.02 0.32
C VAL A 280 29.23 16.18 -0.89
N LEU A 281 29.32 17.33 -1.55
CA LEU A 281 28.59 17.76 -2.75
C LEU A 281 29.58 18.27 -3.81
N GLY A 282 29.86 17.42 -4.79
CA GLY A 282 30.81 17.63 -5.87
C GLY A 282 32.22 17.88 -5.33
N TYR A 283 32.57 19.15 -5.18
CA TYR A 283 33.91 19.60 -4.79
C TYR A 283 33.96 20.25 -3.39
N GLY A 284 32.84 20.27 -2.64
CA GLY A 284 32.75 20.93 -1.31
C GLY A 284 31.73 20.28 -0.39
N LYS A 285 31.58 20.80 0.85
CA LYS A 285 30.58 20.32 1.82
C LYS A 285 29.20 20.95 1.54
N LEU A 286 28.13 20.24 1.88
CA LEU A 286 26.79 20.82 1.97
C LEU A 286 26.81 21.98 2.98
N THR A 287 26.19 23.10 2.63
CA THR A 287 26.12 24.30 3.49
C THR A 287 24.70 24.81 3.56
N ARG A 288 24.41 25.63 4.57
CA ARG A 288 23.12 26.29 4.75
C ARG A 288 22.58 27.00 3.50
N ASN A 289 23.44 27.63 2.69
CA ASN A 289 23.00 28.24 1.41
C ASN A 289 22.53 27.21 0.38
N HIS A 290 23.15 26.03 0.34
CA HIS A 290 22.66 24.92 -0.47
C HIS A 290 21.28 24.44 0.00
N ILE A 291 21.09 24.33 1.32
CA ILE A 291 19.80 23.95 1.91
C ILE A 291 18.72 24.97 1.52
N LYS A 292 18.98 26.26 1.70
CA LYS A 292 18.04 27.33 1.31
C LYS A 292 17.70 27.28 -0.18
N ALA A 293 18.68 27.03 -1.04
CA ALA A 293 18.47 26.90 -2.48
C ALA A 293 17.56 25.71 -2.85
N VAL A 294 17.72 24.56 -2.18
CA VAL A 294 16.85 23.39 -2.35
C VAL A 294 15.44 23.67 -1.82
N LEU A 295 15.31 24.27 -0.63
CA LEU A 295 14.01 24.61 -0.04
C LEU A 295 13.25 25.64 -0.87
N MET A 296 13.94 26.57 -1.54
CA MET A 296 13.35 27.47 -2.54
C MET A 296 12.71 26.70 -3.70
N ASN A 297 13.40 25.71 -4.25
CA ASN A 297 12.82 24.86 -5.28
C ASN A 297 11.63 24.02 -4.78
N VAL A 298 11.69 23.49 -3.54
CA VAL A 298 10.57 22.73 -2.94
C VAL A 298 9.34 23.64 -2.76
N LEU A 299 9.54 24.83 -2.22
CA LEU A 299 8.48 25.79 -1.94
C LEU A 299 7.80 26.26 -3.24
N LEU A 300 8.57 26.84 -4.16
CA LEU A 300 8.02 27.38 -5.41
C LEU A 300 7.58 26.27 -6.38
N GLY A 301 8.31 25.15 -6.45
CA GLY A 301 7.96 24.04 -7.33
C GLY A 301 6.70 23.28 -6.87
N GLY A 302 6.55 23.11 -5.55
CA GLY A 302 5.49 22.28 -4.95
C GLY A 302 4.13 22.97 -4.81
N ILE A 303 4.11 24.29 -4.61
CA ILE A 303 2.86 25.06 -4.39
C ILE A 303 2.11 25.25 -5.72
N GLY A 304 2.68 26.01 -6.66
CA GLY A 304 1.93 26.51 -7.82
C GLY A 304 1.48 25.42 -8.79
N THR A 305 2.33 24.42 -9.07
CA THR A 305 2.10 23.45 -10.16
C THR A 305 0.90 22.54 -9.92
N SER A 306 0.75 22.04 -8.69
CA SER A 306 -0.37 21.16 -8.31
C SER A 306 -1.69 21.93 -8.25
N ALA A 307 -1.69 23.13 -7.68
CA ALA A 307 -2.89 23.99 -7.59
C ALA A 307 -3.39 24.40 -8.98
N ILE A 308 -2.48 24.79 -9.89
CA ILE A 308 -2.80 25.13 -11.28
C ILE A 308 -3.43 23.93 -12.00
N THR A 309 -2.85 22.73 -11.84
CA THR A 309 -3.39 21.50 -12.46
C THR A 309 -4.81 21.21 -11.97
N MET A 310 -5.04 21.23 -10.66
CA MET A 310 -6.38 20.96 -10.09
C MET A 310 -7.41 22.02 -10.53
N THR A 311 -6.99 23.28 -10.62
CA THR A 311 -7.85 24.39 -11.08
C THR A 311 -8.25 24.21 -12.54
N TRP A 312 -7.31 23.90 -13.44
CA TRP A 312 -7.62 23.63 -14.84
C TRP A 312 -8.47 22.38 -15.02
N ALA A 313 -8.20 21.31 -14.26
CA ALA A 313 -9.03 20.11 -14.28
C ALA A 313 -10.48 20.44 -13.91
N MET A 314 -10.71 21.16 -12.80
CA MET A 314 -12.06 21.56 -12.41
C MET A 314 -12.72 22.51 -13.42
N THR A 315 -11.95 23.42 -14.03
CA THR A 315 -12.43 24.31 -15.10
C THR A 315 -12.94 23.50 -16.29
N GLU A 316 -12.14 22.55 -16.78
CA GLU A 316 -12.52 21.70 -17.91
C GLU A 316 -13.68 20.77 -17.59
N LEU A 317 -13.75 20.24 -16.36
CA LEU A 317 -14.89 19.44 -15.93
C LEU A 317 -16.19 20.26 -15.88
N MET A 318 -16.14 21.52 -15.43
CA MET A 318 -17.30 22.40 -15.44
C MET A 318 -17.77 22.75 -16.86
N ARG A 319 -16.84 22.88 -17.81
CA ARG A 319 -17.18 23.05 -19.25
C ARG A 319 -17.65 21.78 -19.94
N ASN A 320 -17.33 20.62 -19.37
CA ASN A 320 -17.67 19.32 -19.93
C ASN A 320 -18.52 18.48 -18.94
N PRO A 321 -19.82 18.81 -18.74
CA PRO A 321 -20.69 18.09 -17.80
C PRO A 321 -20.76 16.57 -18.06
N ARG A 322 -20.57 16.14 -19.32
CA ARG A 322 -20.46 14.72 -19.69
C ARG A 322 -19.28 14.05 -18.96
N VAL A 323 -18.12 14.69 -18.98
CA VAL A 323 -16.89 14.20 -18.35
C VAL A 323 -17.00 14.32 -16.83
N MET A 324 -17.48 15.47 -16.31
CA MET A 324 -17.76 15.66 -14.88
C MET A 324 -18.63 14.54 -14.30
N LYS A 325 -19.79 14.27 -14.93
CA LYS A 325 -20.67 13.19 -14.49
C LYS A 325 -19.97 11.84 -14.54
N LYS A 326 -19.18 11.57 -15.58
CA LYS A 326 -18.51 10.29 -15.75
C LYS A 326 -17.40 10.08 -14.72
N VAL A 327 -16.58 11.09 -14.42
CA VAL A 327 -15.53 11.00 -13.41
C VAL A 327 -16.12 10.96 -11.99
N GLN A 328 -17.13 11.78 -11.69
CA GLN A 328 -17.85 11.68 -10.41
C GLN A 328 -18.54 10.32 -10.26
N SER A 329 -19.12 9.77 -11.34
CA SER A 329 -19.70 8.42 -11.31
C SER A 329 -18.62 7.37 -11.12
N GLU A 330 -17.47 7.45 -11.77
CA GLU A 330 -16.34 6.54 -11.51
C GLU A 330 -15.97 6.57 -10.04
N ILE A 331 -15.64 7.76 -9.53
CA ILE A 331 -15.17 7.96 -8.17
C ILE A 331 -16.25 7.46 -7.18
N ARG A 332 -17.50 7.92 -7.30
CA ARG A 332 -18.58 7.55 -6.38
C ARG A 332 -19.02 6.09 -6.51
N ASN A 333 -18.93 5.48 -7.69
CA ASN A 333 -19.28 4.06 -7.86
C ASN A 333 -18.17 3.12 -7.37
N GLN A 334 -16.90 3.49 -7.56
CA GLN A 334 -15.75 2.68 -7.13
C GLN A 334 -15.39 2.90 -5.66
N ILE A 335 -15.72 4.06 -5.09
CA ILE A 335 -15.26 4.50 -3.76
C ILE A 335 -16.42 4.85 -2.80
N GLY A 336 -17.67 4.93 -3.27
CA GLY A 336 -18.87 5.33 -2.53
C GLY A 336 -18.98 4.85 -1.07
N GLY A 337 -19.43 5.73 -0.17
CA GLY A 337 -19.74 5.42 1.23
C GLY A 337 -18.63 5.70 2.25
N LYS A 338 -17.46 6.16 1.81
CA LYS A 338 -16.36 6.65 2.64
C LYS A 338 -16.58 8.07 3.15
N SER A 339 -15.98 8.41 4.28
CA SER A 339 -15.92 9.79 4.79
C SER A 339 -14.85 10.65 4.12
N MET A 340 -13.85 10.03 3.47
CA MET A 340 -12.77 10.68 2.73
C MET A 340 -12.10 9.65 1.81
N ILE A 341 -11.60 10.07 0.64
CA ILE A 341 -10.79 9.22 -0.24
C ILE A 341 -9.36 9.18 0.28
N CYS A 342 -8.71 8.01 0.36
CA CYS A 342 -7.28 7.88 0.69
C CYS A 342 -6.41 7.68 -0.57
N LEU A 343 -5.07 7.71 -0.41
CA LEU A 343 -4.14 7.55 -1.53
C LEU A 343 -4.23 6.18 -2.21
N ASP A 344 -4.43 5.09 -1.46
CA ASP A 344 -4.50 3.73 -2.03
C ASP A 344 -5.73 3.54 -2.93
N ASP A 345 -6.76 4.35 -2.73
CA ASP A 345 -7.98 4.33 -3.53
C ASP A 345 -7.81 4.96 -4.91
N ILE A 346 -6.81 5.82 -5.07
CA ILE A 346 -6.57 6.54 -6.33
C ILE A 346 -6.15 5.56 -7.43
N ASP A 347 -5.54 4.44 -7.06
CA ASP A 347 -4.94 3.55 -8.05
C ASP A 347 -5.94 2.91 -9.02
N GLN A 348 -7.16 2.67 -8.54
CA GLN A 348 -8.29 2.16 -9.32
C GLN A 348 -9.03 3.23 -10.14
N LEU A 349 -8.83 4.53 -9.86
CA LEU A 349 -9.51 5.65 -10.52
C LEU A 349 -8.93 5.94 -11.91
N HIS A 350 -9.13 5.00 -12.83
CA HIS A 350 -8.53 5.05 -14.16
C HIS A 350 -9.03 6.24 -14.99
N TYR A 351 -10.32 6.56 -14.97
CA TYR A 351 -10.88 7.69 -15.70
C TYR A 351 -10.47 9.03 -15.07
N LEU A 352 -10.34 9.14 -13.74
CA LEU A 352 -9.71 10.31 -13.12
C LEU A 352 -8.29 10.52 -13.64
N LYS A 353 -7.48 9.46 -13.73
CA LYS A 353 -6.11 9.54 -14.30
C LYS A 353 -6.14 9.99 -15.77
N MET A 354 -7.13 9.56 -16.55
CA MET A 354 -7.33 10.05 -17.92
C MET A 354 -7.71 11.54 -17.97
N VAL A 355 -8.58 12.00 -17.06
CA VAL A 355 -8.95 13.42 -16.90
C VAL A 355 -7.71 14.26 -16.58
N ILE A 356 -6.84 13.78 -15.68
CA ILE A 356 -5.60 14.45 -15.31
C ILE A 356 -4.61 14.47 -16.49
N ASN A 357 -4.43 13.36 -17.20
CA ASN A 357 -3.58 13.32 -18.39
C ASN A 357 -4.07 14.27 -19.50
N GLU A 358 -5.39 14.34 -19.72
CA GLU A 358 -5.97 15.29 -20.68
C GLU A 358 -5.83 16.74 -20.22
N THR A 359 -5.94 16.98 -18.91
CA THR A 359 -5.66 18.30 -18.32
C THR A 359 -4.21 18.69 -18.54
N TRP A 360 -3.25 17.79 -18.34
CA TRP A 360 -1.83 18.07 -18.60
C TRP A 360 -1.50 18.25 -20.09
N ARG A 361 -2.25 17.59 -20.98
CA ARG A 361 -2.09 17.77 -22.43
C ARG A 361 -2.49 19.19 -22.85
N LEU A 362 -3.65 19.67 -22.40
CA LEU A 362 -4.16 21.00 -22.75
C LEU A 362 -3.55 22.12 -21.91
N HIS A 363 -3.38 21.90 -20.62
CA HIS A 363 -3.00 22.92 -19.64
C HIS A 363 -1.75 22.51 -18.86
N PRO A 364 -0.60 22.27 -19.53
CA PRO A 364 0.64 21.94 -18.83
C PRO A 364 1.06 23.13 -17.96
N PRO A 365 1.26 22.96 -16.63
CA PRO A 365 1.58 24.08 -15.75
C PRO A 365 2.82 24.87 -16.18
N ALA A 366 3.81 24.21 -16.79
CA ALA A 366 5.02 24.84 -17.35
C ALA A 366 5.06 24.66 -18.88
N PRO A 367 4.41 25.52 -19.68
CA PRO A 367 4.14 25.28 -21.10
C PRO A 367 5.40 25.26 -22.00
N LEU A 368 6.49 25.90 -21.57
CA LEU A 368 7.79 25.90 -22.26
C LEU A 368 8.87 25.03 -21.58
N LEU A 369 8.49 24.33 -20.50
CA LEU A 369 9.42 23.77 -19.51
C LEU A 369 10.43 24.82 -19.00
N VAL A 370 11.37 24.40 -18.16
CA VAL A 370 12.51 25.24 -17.79
C VAL A 370 13.54 25.22 -18.93
N PRO A 371 14.06 26.39 -19.39
CA PRO A 371 14.97 26.46 -20.52
C PRO A 371 16.25 25.67 -20.31
N ARG A 372 16.78 25.15 -21.41
CA ARG A 372 18.02 24.37 -21.48
C ARG A 372 19.12 25.17 -22.18
N GLU A 373 20.37 24.82 -21.92
CA GLU A 373 21.54 25.35 -22.63
C GLU A 373 22.29 24.21 -23.32
N VAL A 374 22.58 24.39 -24.61
CA VAL A 374 23.36 23.47 -25.41
C VAL A 374 24.83 23.53 -24.98
N MET A 375 25.36 22.42 -24.49
CA MET A 375 26.75 22.28 -24.05
C MET A 375 27.70 21.97 -25.21
N SER A 376 27.26 21.15 -26.16
CA SER A 376 28.04 20.74 -27.33
C SER A 376 27.15 20.69 -28.57
N GLU A 377 27.76 20.96 -29.74
CA GLU A 377 27.04 20.96 -31.02
C GLU A 377 26.40 19.58 -31.29
N PHE A 378 25.15 19.60 -31.76
CA PHE A 378 24.43 18.39 -32.17
C PHE A 378 23.41 18.71 -33.28
N GLU A 379 22.78 17.68 -33.83
CA GLU A 379 21.82 17.81 -34.94
C GLU A 379 20.40 17.46 -34.48
N ILE A 380 19.40 18.27 -34.88
CA ILE A 380 17.97 17.95 -34.75
C ILE A 380 17.32 18.11 -36.12
N ASN A 381 16.62 17.08 -36.61
CA ASN A 381 15.93 17.10 -37.91
C ASN A 381 16.79 17.63 -39.08
N GLY A 382 18.06 17.25 -39.16
CA GLY A 382 18.93 17.74 -40.23
C GLY A 382 19.56 19.11 -39.97
N TYR A 383 19.27 19.75 -38.84
CA TYR A 383 19.76 21.08 -38.48
C TYR A 383 20.80 21.05 -37.38
N THR A 384 21.92 21.74 -37.61
CA THR A 384 23.01 21.88 -36.64
C THR A 384 22.66 22.93 -35.59
N ILE A 385 22.69 22.54 -34.31
CA ILE A 385 22.45 23.40 -33.16
C ILE A 385 23.79 23.65 -32.44
N PRO A 386 24.32 24.89 -32.45
CA PRO A 386 25.63 25.17 -31.86
C PRO A 386 25.58 25.23 -30.33
N ALA A 387 26.74 25.02 -29.69
CA ALA A 387 26.91 25.23 -28.26
C ALA A 387 26.54 26.67 -27.84
N LYS A 388 26.11 26.83 -26.58
CA LYS A 388 25.59 28.07 -25.98
C LYS A 388 24.28 28.59 -26.56
N THR A 389 23.61 27.78 -27.39
CA THR A 389 22.22 28.05 -27.81
C THR A 389 21.27 27.75 -26.65
N ARG A 390 20.31 28.65 -26.40
CA ARG A 390 19.20 28.38 -25.46
C ARG A 390 18.18 27.47 -26.14
N LEU A 391 17.66 26.47 -25.45
CA LEU A 391 16.69 25.52 -25.99
C LEU A 391 15.41 25.56 -25.16
N TYR A 392 14.27 25.82 -25.81
CA TYR A 392 12.94 25.67 -25.24
C TYR A 392 12.22 24.47 -25.85
N VAL A 393 11.43 23.77 -25.03
CA VAL A 393 10.55 22.70 -25.47
C VAL A 393 9.12 23.18 -25.24
N ASN A 394 8.41 23.47 -26.31
CA ASN A 394 7.04 23.96 -26.23
C ASN A 394 6.08 22.78 -26.05
N VAL A 395 5.88 22.33 -24.82
CA VAL A 395 5.00 21.19 -24.52
C VAL A 395 3.52 21.53 -24.71
N TRP A 396 3.16 22.82 -24.60
CA TRP A 396 1.83 23.31 -24.95
C TRP A 396 1.52 23.12 -26.44
N ALA A 397 2.50 23.39 -27.31
CA ALA A 397 2.41 23.13 -28.75
C ALA A 397 2.28 21.63 -29.05
N ILE A 398 3.10 20.79 -28.39
CA ILE A 398 3.10 19.33 -28.57
C ILE A 398 1.76 18.73 -28.16
N GLY A 399 1.18 19.21 -27.06
CA GLY A 399 -0.13 18.78 -26.59
C GLY A 399 -1.26 19.12 -27.59
N ARG A 400 -1.07 20.10 -28.46
CA ARG A 400 -2.05 20.58 -29.47
C ARG A 400 -1.64 20.29 -30.91
N ASP A 401 -0.73 19.35 -31.11
CA ASP A 401 -0.28 19.02 -32.45
C ASP A 401 -1.32 18.12 -33.17
N PRO A 402 -1.98 18.58 -34.25
CA PRO A 402 -3.00 17.79 -34.95
C PRO A 402 -2.43 16.53 -35.63
N ASP A 403 -1.13 16.50 -35.90
CA ASP A 403 -0.46 15.30 -36.44
C ASP A 403 -0.28 14.21 -35.37
N THR A 404 -0.30 14.60 -34.09
CA THR A 404 -0.16 13.70 -32.94
C THR A 404 -1.52 13.39 -32.29
N TRP A 405 -2.40 14.39 -32.18
CA TRP A 405 -3.66 14.31 -31.43
C TRP A 405 -4.84 14.62 -32.35
N LYS A 406 -5.76 13.65 -32.48
CA LYS A 406 -7.05 13.87 -33.14
C LYS A 406 -7.89 14.87 -32.33
N ASP A 407 -8.50 15.85 -32.98
CA ASP A 407 -9.32 16.90 -32.35
C ASP A 407 -8.56 17.55 -31.17
N PRO A 408 -7.42 18.23 -31.43
CA PRO A 408 -6.43 18.59 -30.41
C PRO A 408 -6.91 19.65 -29.43
N GLU A 409 -7.91 20.47 -29.78
CA GLU A 409 -8.46 21.48 -28.87
C GLU A 409 -9.60 20.94 -27.99
N GLU A 410 -10.13 19.75 -28.28
CA GLU A 410 -11.21 19.17 -27.49
C GLU A 410 -10.69 18.48 -26.22
N PHE A 411 -11.34 18.75 -25.08
CA PHE A 411 -11.10 18.03 -23.82
C PHE A 411 -11.79 16.66 -23.84
N LEU A 412 -11.03 15.63 -24.26
CA LEU A 412 -11.52 14.28 -24.48
C LEU A 412 -10.66 13.25 -23.74
N PRO A 413 -10.89 13.03 -22.42
CA PRO A 413 -10.15 12.02 -21.65
C PRO A 413 -10.21 10.61 -22.25
N GLU A 414 -11.29 10.29 -22.98
CA GLU A 414 -11.46 9.00 -23.66
C GLU A 414 -10.32 8.66 -24.64
N ARG A 415 -9.55 9.64 -25.13
CA ARG A 415 -8.41 9.39 -26.01
C ARG A 415 -7.31 8.55 -25.37
N PHE A 416 -7.30 8.44 -24.04
CA PHE A 416 -6.35 7.63 -23.28
C PHE A 416 -6.87 6.20 -23.00
N VAL A 417 -8.09 5.86 -23.41
CA VAL A 417 -8.61 4.48 -23.27
C VAL A 417 -7.77 3.52 -24.11
N ASN A 418 -7.22 2.48 -23.47
CA ASN A 418 -6.28 1.52 -24.07
C ASN A 418 -5.03 2.16 -24.69
N SER A 419 -4.66 3.37 -24.26
CA SER A 419 -3.42 4.04 -24.68
C SER A 419 -2.29 3.71 -23.70
N ASN A 420 -1.08 3.55 -24.24
CA ASN A 420 0.15 3.40 -23.45
C ASN A 420 0.85 4.74 -23.19
N ILE A 421 0.20 5.87 -23.52
CA ILE A 421 0.75 7.21 -23.29
C ILE A 421 0.58 7.57 -21.81
N ASP A 422 1.69 7.85 -21.12
CA ASP A 422 1.69 8.36 -19.75
C ASP A 422 2.55 9.62 -19.58
N ALA A 423 2.35 10.31 -18.46
CA ALA A 423 3.07 11.54 -18.11
C ALA A 423 4.47 11.29 -17.51
N LYS A 424 4.99 10.05 -17.50
CA LYS A 424 6.29 9.71 -16.88
C LYS A 424 7.48 10.04 -17.78
N GLY A 425 7.25 10.84 -18.82
CA GLY A 425 8.23 11.40 -19.75
C GLY A 425 8.97 10.38 -20.62
N GLN A 426 8.39 9.19 -20.79
CA GLN A 426 8.81 8.22 -21.81
C GLN A 426 8.05 8.42 -23.13
N ASN A 427 6.82 8.95 -23.04
CA ASN A 427 5.99 9.34 -24.17
C ASN A 427 6.19 10.82 -24.46
N PHE A 428 6.69 11.16 -25.65
CA PHE A 428 7.04 12.53 -26.01
C PHE A 428 5.85 13.34 -26.50
N GLU A 429 4.71 12.70 -26.62
CA GLU A 429 3.41 13.28 -26.91
C GLU A 429 2.82 13.99 -25.67
N LEU A 430 3.20 13.56 -24.45
CA LEU A 430 2.70 14.10 -23.18
C LEU A 430 3.86 14.34 -22.18
N LEU A 431 4.29 15.60 -22.03
CA LEU A 431 5.51 15.97 -21.29
C LEU A 431 5.31 17.01 -20.17
N PRO A 432 4.26 16.92 -19.31
CA PRO A 432 4.03 17.92 -18.27
C PRO A 432 5.16 18.01 -17.23
N PHE A 433 5.91 16.93 -17.03
CA PHE A 433 7.07 16.86 -16.13
C PHE A 433 8.43 16.93 -16.86
N GLY A 434 8.41 17.18 -18.17
CA GLY A 434 9.59 17.09 -19.04
C GLY A 434 10.10 15.66 -19.24
N SER A 435 11.33 15.54 -19.74
CA SER A 435 12.01 14.25 -19.95
C SER A 435 13.54 14.35 -19.78
N GLY A 436 14.24 13.22 -19.83
CA GLY A 436 15.68 13.11 -19.71
C GLY A 436 16.22 13.46 -18.33
N ARG A 437 17.50 13.86 -18.25
CA ARG A 437 18.18 14.14 -16.97
C ARG A 437 17.50 15.23 -16.14
N ARG A 438 16.89 16.22 -16.79
CA ARG A 438 16.20 17.35 -16.12
C ARG A 438 14.70 17.15 -15.92
N MET A 439 14.19 15.92 -16.01
CA MET A 439 12.81 15.60 -15.64
C MET A 439 12.50 16.06 -14.20
N CYS A 440 11.25 16.39 -13.90
CA CYS A 440 10.85 16.78 -12.54
C CYS A 440 11.26 15.72 -11.50
N PRO A 441 12.05 16.08 -10.46
CA PRO A 441 12.45 15.13 -9.42
C PRO A 441 11.31 14.78 -8.46
N ALA A 442 10.30 15.63 -8.34
CA ALA A 442 9.15 15.49 -7.43
C ALA A 442 7.87 15.02 -8.14
N MET A 443 7.98 14.36 -9.30
CA MET A 443 6.83 13.91 -10.10
C MET A 443 5.84 13.08 -9.27
N TYR A 444 6.32 12.09 -8.52
CA TYR A 444 5.46 11.24 -7.69
C TYR A 444 4.67 12.07 -6.67
N MET A 445 5.36 12.95 -5.94
CA MET A 445 4.73 13.84 -4.96
C MET A 445 3.65 14.76 -5.58
N GLY A 446 3.93 15.34 -6.75
CA GLY A 446 2.99 16.23 -7.45
C GLY A 446 1.77 15.50 -8.01
N THR A 447 1.99 14.36 -8.68
CA THR A 447 0.89 13.52 -9.21
C THR A 447 -0.04 13.06 -8.09
N THR A 448 0.52 12.55 -6.98
CA THR A 448 -0.25 12.13 -5.81
C THR A 448 -1.07 13.28 -5.22
N MET A 449 -0.53 14.50 -5.16
CA MET A 449 -1.24 15.67 -4.66
C MET A 449 -2.46 16.04 -5.52
N VAL A 450 -2.28 16.05 -6.85
CA VAL A 450 -3.35 16.37 -7.82
C VAL A 450 -4.44 15.31 -7.80
N GLU A 451 -4.05 14.03 -7.88
CA GLU A 451 -5.00 12.91 -7.88
C GLU A 451 -5.81 12.89 -6.58
N PHE A 452 -5.16 13.05 -5.43
CA PHE A 452 -5.79 13.02 -4.12
C PHE A 452 -6.74 14.19 -3.88
N GLY A 453 -6.31 15.41 -4.27
CA GLY A 453 -7.13 16.61 -4.15
C GLY A 453 -8.38 16.52 -5.02
N LEU A 454 -8.23 16.18 -6.31
CA LEU A 454 -9.36 16.07 -7.24
C LEU A 454 -10.32 14.94 -6.86
N ALA A 455 -9.80 13.78 -6.45
CA ALA A 455 -10.64 12.67 -6.04
C ALA A 455 -11.59 13.09 -4.90
N ASN A 456 -11.05 13.72 -3.84
CA ASN A 456 -11.86 14.17 -2.71
C ASN A 456 -12.86 15.28 -3.07
N LEU A 457 -12.46 16.26 -3.90
CA LEU A 457 -13.36 17.32 -4.38
C LEU A 457 -14.56 16.76 -5.14
N LEU A 458 -14.32 15.82 -6.07
CA LEU A 458 -15.33 15.24 -6.95
C LEU A 458 -16.19 14.21 -6.23
N TYR A 459 -15.63 13.57 -5.21
CA TYR A 459 -16.33 12.62 -4.37
C TYR A 459 -17.36 13.29 -3.46
N HIS A 460 -16.96 14.32 -2.71
CA HIS A 460 -17.79 14.92 -1.66
C HIS A 460 -18.83 15.90 -2.17
N PHE A 461 -18.56 16.61 -3.26
CA PHE A 461 -19.38 17.73 -3.70
C PHE A 461 -19.84 17.56 -5.14
N ASP A 462 -21.09 17.96 -5.38
CA ASP A 462 -21.49 18.43 -6.70
C ASP A 462 -21.09 19.90 -6.84
N TRP A 463 -20.75 20.32 -8.05
CA TRP A 463 -20.25 21.67 -8.32
C TRP A 463 -21.19 22.39 -9.27
N LYS A 464 -21.51 23.64 -8.95
CA LYS A 464 -22.32 24.53 -9.80
C LYS A 464 -21.60 25.84 -10.04
N LEU A 465 -21.97 26.50 -11.13
CA LEU A 465 -21.58 27.88 -11.36
C LEU A 465 -22.40 28.81 -10.44
N PRO A 466 -21.84 29.98 -10.08
CA PRO A 466 -22.57 31.03 -9.38
C PRO A 466 -23.86 31.44 -10.13
N GLU A 467 -24.82 32.00 -9.39
CA GLU A 467 -26.10 32.41 -9.96
C GLU A 467 -25.91 33.45 -11.09
N GLY A 468 -26.58 33.22 -12.22
CA GLY A 468 -26.48 34.07 -13.41
C GLY A 468 -25.34 33.75 -14.37
N MET A 469 -24.45 32.80 -14.04
CA MET A 469 -23.33 32.40 -14.89
C MET A 469 -23.65 31.11 -15.67
N VAL A 470 -23.35 31.10 -16.97
CA VAL A 470 -23.44 29.90 -17.84
C VAL A 470 -22.07 29.33 -18.17
N VAL A 471 -22.03 28.15 -18.79
CA VAL A 471 -20.78 27.43 -19.10
C VAL A 471 -19.87 28.24 -20.04
N GLU A 472 -20.47 28.99 -20.94
CA GLU A 472 -19.80 29.86 -21.91
C GLU A 472 -19.11 31.06 -21.24
N ASP A 473 -19.53 31.45 -20.04
CA ASP A 473 -18.95 32.57 -19.29
C ASP A 473 -17.66 32.16 -18.54
N ILE A 474 -17.34 30.86 -18.49
CA ILE A 474 -16.11 30.38 -17.83
C ILE A 474 -14.90 30.83 -18.65
N ASP A 475 -14.14 31.75 -18.09
CA ASP A 475 -12.90 32.23 -18.68
C ASP A 475 -11.90 31.09 -18.93
N MET A 476 -11.28 31.09 -20.11
CA MET A 476 -10.24 30.12 -20.50
C MET A 476 -8.90 30.80 -20.77
N GLU A 477 -8.75 32.08 -20.46
CA GLU A 477 -7.50 32.80 -20.62
C GLU A 477 -6.46 32.36 -19.59
N GLU A 478 -5.22 32.26 -20.05
CA GLU A 478 -4.04 31.98 -19.24
C GLU A 478 -3.42 33.30 -18.75
N SER A 479 -2.92 33.32 -17.51
CA SER A 479 -2.14 34.42 -16.98
C SER A 479 -0.73 34.41 -17.60
N PRO A 480 -0.15 35.59 -17.91
CA PRO A 480 1.26 35.70 -18.24
C PRO A 480 2.15 35.24 -17.08
N GLY A 481 3.25 34.55 -17.38
CA GLY A 481 4.23 34.16 -16.38
C GLY A 481 5.01 32.88 -16.70
N LEU A 482 5.79 32.41 -15.71
CA LEU A 482 6.51 31.14 -15.79
C LEU A 482 5.55 29.95 -15.90
N ASN A 483 4.41 30.03 -15.21
CA ASN A 483 3.40 28.99 -15.18
C ASN A 483 2.15 29.46 -15.93
N ALA A 484 1.46 28.53 -16.60
CA ALA A 484 0.17 28.78 -17.24
C ALA A 484 -0.98 28.63 -16.23
N SER A 485 -1.10 29.56 -15.27
CA SER A 485 -2.29 29.62 -14.39
C SER A 485 -3.48 30.23 -15.13
N LYS A 486 -4.71 30.00 -14.65
CA LYS A 486 -5.87 30.78 -15.11
C LYS A 486 -5.66 32.27 -14.85
N LYS A 487 -6.08 33.12 -15.78
CA LYS A 487 -6.04 34.57 -15.64
C LYS A 487 -7.06 35.06 -14.62
N ASN A 488 -8.32 34.66 -14.76
CA ASN A 488 -9.36 34.91 -13.78
C ASN A 488 -9.59 33.68 -12.90
N GLU A 489 -9.78 33.88 -11.60
CA GLU A 489 -9.95 32.80 -10.63
C GLU A 489 -11.24 32.01 -10.88
N LEU A 490 -11.20 30.71 -10.57
CA LEU A 490 -12.35 29.82 -10.73
C LEU A 490 -13.22 29.89 -9.49
N VAL A 491 -14.40 30.51 -9.60
CA VAL A 491 -15.39 30.57 -8.53
C VAL A 491 -16.50 29.56 -8.79
N LEU A 492 -16.76 28.66 -7.83
CA LEU A 492 -17.81 27.64 -7.92
C LEU A 492 -18.63 27.58 -6.63
N VAL A 493 -19.84 27.03 -6.72
CA VAL A 493 -20.70 26.76 -5.55
C VAL A 493 -20.65 25.26 -5.26
N PRO A 494 -20.09 24.83 -4.11
CA PRO A 494 -20.17 23.43 -3.70
C PRO A 494 -21.59 23.12 -3.25
N MET A 495 -22.10 21.96 -3.65
CA MET A 495 -23.42 21.47 -3.28
C MET A 495 -23.25 20.17 -2.52
N ASN A 496 -23.91 20.07 -1.37
CA ASN A 496 -24.00 18.82 -0.64
C ASN A 496 -24.59 17.76 -1.56
N CYS A 497 -23.87 16.66 -1.70
CA CYS A 497 -24.38 15.47 -2.37
C CYS A 497 -25.71 15.11 -1.68
N PRO A 498 -26.85 15.05 -2.38
CA PRO A 498 -28.10 14.66 -1.75
C PRO A 498 -27.92 13.24 -1.23
N SER A 499 -27.87 13.10 0.11
CA SER A 499 -28.17 11.84 0.76
C SER A 499 -29.48 11.32 0.18
N LEU A 500 -29.56 10.00 -0.04
CA LEU A 500 -30.77 9.31 -0.47
C LEU A 500 -31.95 9.74 0.43
N SER A 501 -32.67 10.76 0.00
CA SER A 501 -33.96 11.19 0.54
C SER A 501 -34.95 11.00 -0.59
N ILE A 502 -35.46 9.78 -0.66
CA ILE A 502 -36.52 9.41 -1.60
C ILE A 502 -37.76 10.20 -1.17
N LYS A 503 -38.11 11.26 -1.93
CA LYS A 503 -39.36 11.98 -1.74
C LYS A 503 -40.53 11.05 -2.05
N SER A 504 -41.48 11.01 -1.12
CA SER A 504 -42.62 10.09 -1.04
C SER A 504 -43.65 10.20 -2.18
N SER A 505 -43.46 11.05 -3.18
CA SER A 505 -44.42 11.26 -4.28
C SER A 505 -44.07 10.55 -5.59
N GLU A 506 -42.86 9.99 -5.74
CA GLU A 506 -42.46 9.24 -6.95
C GLU A 506 -42.53 7.71 -6.79
N MET A 507 -42.87 7.23 -5.59
CA MET A 507 -43.00 5.79 -5.32
C MET A 507 -44.12 5.11 -6.13
N ALA A 508 -45.19 5.81 -6.49
CA ALA A 508 -46.31 5.19 -7.21
C ALA A 508 -45.96 4.87 -8.68
N THR A 509 -45.21 5.76 -9.35
CA THR A 509 -44.75 5.59 -10.73
C THR A 509 -43.59 4.60 -10.82
N ILE A 510 -42.70 4.60 -9.82
CA ILE A 510 -41.61 3.63 -9.71
C ILE A 510 -42.15 2.24 -9.36
N LEU A 511 -43.20 2.09 -8.53
CA LEU A 511 -43.86 0.79 -8.30
C LEU A 511 -44.51 0.24 -9.57
N PHE A 512 -45.12 1.11 -10.39
CA PHE A 512 -45.77 0.68 -11.64
C PHE A 512 -44.76 0.28 -12.73
N LEU A 513 -43.67 1.06 -12.88
CA LEU A 513 -42.58 0.74 -13.80
C LEU A 513 -41.69 -0.42 -13.31
N SER A 514 -41.51 -0.58 -12.00
CA SER A 514 -40.80 -1.73 -11.43
C SER A 514 -41.61 -3.01 -11.47
N LEU A 515 -42.95 -2.98 -11.38
CA LEU A 515 -43.81 -4.14 -11.67
C LEU A 515 -43.74 -4.54 -13.15
N LEU A 516 -43.71 -3.56 -14.06
CA LEU A 516 -43.49 -3.80 -15.50
C LEU A 516 -42.09 -4.35 -15.78
N PHE A 517 -41.04 -3.81 -15.14
CA PHE A 517 -39.66 -4.27 -15.30
C PHE A 517 -39.43 -5.64 -14.63
N LEU A 518 -40.08 -5.94 -13.50
CA LEU A 518 -40.08 -7.26 -12.86
C LEU A 518 -40.84 -8.27 -13.73
N SER A 519 -41.93 -7.88 -14.40
CA SER A 519 -42.62 -8.72 -15.38
C SER A 519 -41.76 -9.00 -16.62
N CYS A 520 -40.99 -8.00 -17.10
CA CYS A 520 -40.05 -8.14 -18.20
C CYS A 520 -38.82 -8.98 -17.83
N ILE A 521 -38.30 -8.86 -16.59
CA ILE A 521 -37.21 -9.70 -16.07
C ILE A 521 -37.69 -11.13 -15.82
N LEU A 522 -38.92 -11.33 -15.33
CA LEU A 522 -39.51 -12.67 -15.20
C LEU A 522 -39.70 -13.30 -16.59
N LEU A 523 -40.21 -12.55 -17.59
CA LEU A 523 -40.34 -13.03 -18.98
C LEU A 523 -38.98 -13.26 -19.67
N ALA A 524 -37.95 -12.45 -19.36
CA ALA A 524 -36.58 -12.65 -19.83
C ALA A 524 -35.89 -13.84 -19.13
N ALA A 525 -36.17 -14.07 -17.84
CA ALA A 525 -35.71 -15.24 -17.09
C ALA A 525 -36.39 -16.54 -17.57
N PHE A 526 -37.62 -16.47 -18.07
CA PHE A 526 -38.27 -17.59 -18.75
C PHE A 526 -37.71 -17.85 -20.17
N LYS A 527 -37.08 -16.86 -20.81
CA LYS A 527 -36.44 -17.03 -22.14
C LYS A 527 -34.93 -17.33 -22.09
N HIS A 528 -34.26 -17.15 -20.94
CA HIS A 528 -32.85 -17.54 -20.75
C HIS A 528 -32.69 -18.91 -20.06
N LYS A 529 -33.53 -19.89 -20.43
CA LYS A 529 -33.28 -21.30 -20.10
C LYS A 529 -33.04 -22.11 -21.37
N LYS A 530 -31.88 -21.90 -22.02
CA LYS A 530 -31.22 -22.91 -22.86
C LYS A 530 -29.80 -22.50 -23.26
N ARG A 531 -28.83 -22.92 -22.44
CA ARG A 531 -27.61 -23.68 -22.82
C ARG A 531 -26.59 -23.64 -21.68
N GLN A 532 -26.72 -24.56 -20.74
CA GLN A 532 -25.55 -25.26 -20.21
C GLN A 532 -25.88 -26.75 -20.27
N GLN A 533 -25.12 -27.46 -21.11
CA GLN A 533 -25.15 -28.91 -21.19
C GLN A 533 -24.80 -29.53 -19.83
N HIS A 534 -25.37 -30.71 -19.59
CA HIS A 534 -25.22 -31.57 -18.42
C HIS A 534 -23.82 -31.60 -17.81
N GLN A 535 -23.58 -30.83 -16.75
CA GLN A 535 -22.53 -31.11 -15.77
C GLN A 535 -23.19 -31.53 -14.46
N ARG A 536 -22.82 -32.70 -13.93
CA ARG A 536 -23.28 -33.22 -12.65
C ARG A 536 -22.63 -32.38 -11.53
N LYS A 537 -23.30 -31.34 -11.05
CA LYS A 537 -22.80 -30.46 -9.97
C LYS A 537 -23.32 -30.96 -8.61
N PRO A 538 -22.58 -30.77 -7.50
CA PRO A 538 -23.08 -31.10 -6.18
C PRO A 538 -24.37 -30.33 -5.84
N PRO A 539 -25.22 -30.86 -4.94
CA PRO A 539 -26.39 -30.17 -4.41
C PRO A 539 -26.02 -28.78 -3.89
N SER A 540 -26.85 -27.79 -4.17
CA SER A 540 -26.59 -26.40 -3.80
C SER A 540 -27.83 -25.78 -3.16
N PRO A 541 -27.74 -25.24 -1.93
CA PRO A 541 -28.79 -24.43 -1.38
C PRO A 541 -29.02 -23.17 -2.22
N PRO A 542 -30.27 -22.67 -2.30
CA PRO A 542 -30.57 -21.46 -3.05
C PRO A 542 -29.74 -20.29 -2.49
N GLY A 543 -28.92 -19.70 -3.36
CA GLY A 543 -28.15 -18.50 -3.06
C GLY A 543 -28.84 -17.24 -3.59
N PHE A 544 -28.59 -16.10 -2.96
CA PHE A 544 -29.03 -14.81 -3.49
C PHE A 544 -28.12 -14.31 -4.61
N PRO A 545 -28.63 -13.47 -5.54
CA PRO A 545 -27.77 -12.76 -6.48
C PRO A 545 -26.63 -12.03 -5.77
N ILE A 546 -25.45 -11.98 -6.40
CA ILE A 546 -24.24 -11.28 -5.93
C ILE A 546 -23.55 -11.96 -4.72
N ILE A 547 -24.22 -12.07 -3.57
CA ILE A 547 -23.60 -12.59 -2.33
C ILE A 547 -23.62 -14.13 -2.23
N GLY A 548 -24.41 -14.79 -3.08
CA GLY A 548 -24.58 -16.23 -3.06
C GLY A 548 -25.12 -16.75 -1.73
N ASN A 549 -24.38 -17.64 -1.09
CA ASN A 549 -24.75 -18.34 0.14
C ASN A 549 -24.16 -17.69 1.41
N LEU A 550 -23.53 -16.51 1.31
CA LEU A 550 -22.96 -15.81 2.49
C LEU A 550 -24.00 -15.50 3.56
N HIS A 551 -25.23 -15.15 3.17
CA HIS A 551 -26.34 -14.88 4.09
C HIS A 551 -26.78 -16.09 4.94
N GLN A 552 -26.31 -17.29 4.62
CA GLN A 552 -26.63 -18.52 5.34
C GLN A 552 -25.55 -18.86 6.39
N LEU A 553 -24.49 -18.05 6.49
CA LEU A 553 -23.44 -18.20 7.49
C LEU A 553 -23.75 -17.28 8.68
N GLY A 554 -23.87 -17.86 9.88
CA GLY A 554 -23.89 -17.10 11.14
C GLY A 554 -22.49 -16.81 11.67
N GLU A 555 -22.39 -16.38 12.93
CA GLU A 555 -21.11 -16.11 13.62
C GLU A 555 -20.17 -17.32 13.66
N LEU A 556 -20.74 -18.54 13.67
CA LEU A 556 -20.02 -19.81 13.62
C LEU A 556 -20.31 -20.53 12.29
N PRO A 557 -19.48 -20.32 11.24
CA PRO A 557 -19.79 -20.83 9.92
C PRO A 557 -19.76 -22.37 9.86
N HIS A 558 -18.95 -23.05 10.66
CA HIS A 558 -18.89 -24.52 10.72
C HIS A 558 -20.19 -25.15 11.20
N GLN A 559 -20.84 -24.55 12.20
CA GLN A 559 -22.15 -25.01 12.64
C GLN A 559 -23.24 -24.69 11.60
N SER A 560 -23.17 -23.51 10.98
CA SER A 560 -24.12 -23.11 9.92
C SER A 560 -24.05 -24.05 8.72
N LEU A 561 -22.83 -24.41 8.29
CA LEU A 561 -22.59 -25.36 7.21
C LEU A 561 -22.98 -26.79 7.61
N TRP A 562 -22.75 -27.22 8.85
CA TRP A 562 -23.26 -28.51 9.32
C TRP A 562 -24.79 -28.60 9.25
N ARG A 563 -25.53 -27.55 9.67
CA ARG A 563 -27.00 -27.53 9.54
C ARG A 563 -27.44 -27.64 8.07
N LEU A 564 -26.72 -26.99 7.15
CA LEU A 564 -26.98 -27.11 5.71
C LEU A 564 -26.66 -28.50 5.17
N SER A 565 -25.57 -29.15 5.62
CA SER A 565 -25.21 -30.49 5.14
C SER A 565 -26.25 -31.54 5.54
N LYS A 566 -26.93 -31.38 6.68
CA LYS A 566 -28.06 -32.25 7.06
C LYS A 566 -29.26 -32.15 6.11
N LYS A 567 -29.39 -31.07 5.34
CA LYS A 567 -30.47 -30.88 4.34
C LYS A 567 -30.05 -31.20 2.91
N TYR A 568 -28.82 -30.87 2.53
CA TYR A 568 -28.33 -30.98 1.13
C TYR A 568 -27.36 -32.14 0.89
N GLY A 569 -26.93 -32.83 1.94
CA GLY A 569 -25.98 -33.93 1.91
C GLY A 569 -24.56 -33.52 2.29
N HIS A 570 -23.68 -34.53 2.45
CA HIS A 570 -22.30 -34.34 2.92
C HIS A 570 -21.37 -33.68 1.90
N VAL A 571 -21.78 -33.55 0.64
CA VAL A 571 -21.07 -32.79 -0.40
C VAL A 571 -22.00 -31.71 -0.92
N MET A 572 -21.68 -30.45 -0.66
CA MET A 572 -22.51 -29.31 -1.09
C MET A 572 -21.69 -28.28 -1.83
N LEU A 573 -22.27 -27.74 -2.91
CA LEU A 573 -21.73 -26.62 -3.65
C LEU A 573 -22.37 -25.33 -3.15
N LEU A 574 -21.55 -24.42 -2.67
CA LEU A 574 -21.90 -23.09 -2.24
C LEU A 574 -21.20 -22.06 -3.12
N LYS A 575 -21.73 -20.85 -3.11
CA LYS A 575 -21.10 -19.70 -3.74
C LYS A 575 -20.93 -18.62 -2.69
N PHE A 576 -19.71 -18.40 -2.22
CA PHE A 576 -19.43 -17.32 -1.27
C PHE A 576 -19.03 -16.08 -2.05
N GLY A 577 -19.97 -15.14 -2.17
CA GLY A 577 -19.88 -14.03 -3.11
C GLY A 577 -19.84 -14.53 -4.55
N SER A 578 -18.67 -14.44 -5.16
CA SER A 578 -18.42 -14.94 -6.53
C SER A 578 -17.65 -16.26 -6.59
N ILE A 579 -17.14 -16.75 -5.44
CA ILE A 579 -16.24 -17.90 -5.39
C ILE A 579 -17.01 -19.21 -5.20
N PRO A 580 -16.92 -20.18 -6.13
CA PRO A 580 -17.48 -21.51 -5.93
C PRO A 580 -16.69 -22.23 -4.82
N THR A 581 -17.42 -22.75 -3.84
CA THR A 581 -16.87 -23.42 -2.68
C THR A 581 -17.60 -24.73 -2.44
N VAL A 582 -16.87 -25.84 -2.42
CA VAL A 582 -17.39 -27.15 -2.04
C VAL A 582 -17.07 -27.39 -0.58
N VAL A 583 -18.07 -27.82 0.18
CA VAL A 583 -17.89 -28.23 1.58
C VAL A 583 -18.14 -29.72 1.65
N VAL A 584 -17.19 -30.44 2.25
CA VAL A 584 -17.33 -31.86 2.59
C VAL A 584 -17.52 -32.02 4.09
N SER A 585 -18.40 -32.93 4.50
CA SER A 585 -18.84 -33.07 5.90
C SER A 585 -19.09 -34.52 6.33
N SER A 586 -18.46 -35.49 5.68
CA SER A 586 -18.39 -36.89 6.17
C SER A 586 -16.97 -37.43 6.10
N SER A 587 -16.67 -38.46 6.89
CA SER A 587 -15.37 -39.15 6.87
C SER A 587 -15.03 -39.69 5.47
N GLU A 588 -16.00 -40.29 4.77
CA GLU A 588 -15.81 -40.83 3.42
C GLU A 588 -15.49 -39.73 2.39
N THR A 589 -16.22 -38.61 2.43
CA THR A 589 -15.97 -37.50 1.49
C THR A 589 -14.66 -36.78 1.81
N ALA A 590 -14.29 -36.68 3.10
CA ALA A 590 -12.98 -36.21 3.53
C ALA A 590 -11.84 -37.12 3.02
N LYS A 591 -12.01 -38.45 3.09
CA LYS A 591 -11.07 -39.43 2.54
C LYS A 591 -10.88 -39.28 1.03
N GLN A 592 -11.98 -39.09 0.31
CA GLN A 592 -11.90 -38.85 -1.13
C GLN A 592 -11.08 -37.60 -1.46
N VAL A 593 -11.30 -36.46 -0.79
CA VAL A 593 -10.57 -35.22 -1.13
C VAL A 593 -9.17 -35.09 -0.51
N LEU A 594 -8.92 -35.70 0.65
CA LEU A 594 -7.64 -35.58 1.36
C LEU A 594 -6.67 -36.74 1.10
N LYS A 595 -7.14 -37.85 0.52
CA LYS A 595 -6.28 -39.02 0.22
C LYS A 595 -6.37 -39.44 -1.24
N ILE A 596 -7.57 -39.70 -1.77
CA ILE A 596 -7.75 -40.26 -3.12
C ILE A 596 -7.47 -39.19 -4.18
N HIS A 597 -8.11 -38.03 -4.07
CA HIS A 597 -7.98 -36.90 -4.99
C HIS A 597 -7.09 -35.78 -4.44
N ASP A 598 -6.27 -36.07 -3.41
CA ASP A 598 -5.43 -35.09 -2.73
C ASP A 598 -4.60 -34.25 -3.71
N LEU A 599 -3.99 -34.89 -4.71
CA LEU A 599 -3.17 -34.21 -5.71
C LEU A 599 -3.98 -33.24 -6.60
N HIS A 600 -5.28 -33.48 -6.78
CA HIS A 600 -6.14 -32.57 -7.54
C HIS A 600 -6.53 -31.32 -6.75
N CYS A 601 -6.48 -31.36 -5.41
CA CYS A 601 -6.99 -30.28 -4.56
C CYS A 601 -6.13 -29.97 -3.33
N CYS A 602 -4.80 -30.16 -3.38
CA CYS A 602 -3.90 -29.85 -2.26
C CYS A 602 -3.28 -28.45 -2.30
N SER A 603 -3.62 -27.60 -3.30
CA SER A 603 -3.20 -26.19 -3.30
C SER A 603 -4.02 -25.35 -2.33
N ARG A 604 -3.60 -24.10 -2.15
CA ARG A 604 -4.24 -23.12 -1.26
C ARG A 604 -4.87 -21.99 -2.09
N PRO A 605 -6.08 -21.52 -1.71
CA PRO A 605 -6.64 -20.34 -2.36
C PRO A 605 -5.82 -19.09 -2.02
N SER A 606 -5.76 -18.15 -2.96
CA SER A 606 -5.16 -16.84 -2.71
C SER A 606 -6.08 -16.02 -1.80
N LEU A 607 -5.73 -15.93 -0.51
CA LEU A 607 -6.46 -15.19 0.51
C LEU A 607 -5.63 -13.98 0.95
N ALA A 608 -6.27 -12.83 1.06
CA ALA A 608 -5.59 -11.57 1.22
C ALA A 608 -4.88 -11.42 2.58
N GLY A 609 -5.45 -12.00 3.63
CA GLY A 609 -4.82 -12.01 4.96
C GLY A 609 -3.55 -12.85 5.02
N PRO A 610 -3.63 -14.14 4.71
CA PRO A 610 -2.45 -14.99 4.56
C PRO A 610 -1.36 -14.40 3.67
N ARG A 611 -1.72 -13.86 2.50
CA ARG A 611 -0.74 -13.23 1.57
C ARG A 611 0.14 -12.20 2.25
N ALA A 612 -0.47 -11.34 3.07
CA ALA A 612 0.22 -10.22 3.69
C ALA A 612 1.11 -10.69 4.85
N LEU A 613 0.60 -11.58 5.70
CA LEU A 613 1.34 -12.10 6.86
C LEU A 613 2.45 -13.09 6.49
N SER A 614 2.32 -13.78 5.37
CA SER A 614 3.32 -14.76 4.93
C SER A 614 4.31 -14.23 3.90
N TYR A 615 4.50 -12.91 3.84
CA TYR A 615 5.48 -12.27 2.94
C TYR A 615 5.25 -12.67 1.48
N ASN A 616 4.00 -12.63 1.03
CA ASN A 616 3.55 -13.07 -0.30
C ASN A 616 3.69 -14.59 -0.51
N TYR A 617 3.18 -15.38 0.44
CA TYR A 617 3.10 -16.84 0.38
C TYR A 617 4.46 -17.57 0.43
N LEU A 618 5.41 -17.03 1.20
CA LEU A 618 6.69 -17.68 1.48
C LEU A 618 6.63 -18.66 2.68
N ASP A 619 5.43 -18.96 3.17
CA ASP A 619 5.19 -19.82 4.32
C ASP A 619 4.77 -21.25 3.91
N ILE A 620 4.73 -22.18 4.87
CA ILE A 620 4.41 -23.60 4.61
C ILE A 620 2.89 -23.88 4.59
N ALA A 621 2.09 -23.07 5.27
CA ALA A 621 0.66 -23.29 5.46
C ALA A 621 -0.20 -22.82 4.27
N PHE A 622 0.10 -21.63 3.73
CA PHE A 622 -0.73 -20.91 2.75
C PHE A 622 -0.14 -20.84 1.34
N SER A 623 1.12 -21.24 1.14
CA SER A 623 1.72 -21.27 -0.20
C SER A 623 1.00 -22.23 -1.14
N PRO A 624 0.92 -21.91 -2.46
CA PRO A 624 0.42 -22.81 -3.49
C PRO A 624 1.17 -24.14 -3.49
N PHE A 625 0.55 -25.20 -4.05
CA PHE A 625 1.23 -26.49 -4.15
C PHE A 625 2.09 -26.54 -5.42
N ASP A 626 3.40 -26.47 -5.25
CA ASP A 626 4.42 -26.56 -6.30
C ASP A 626 5.72 -27.19 -5.74
N ASP A 627 6.81 -27.15 -6.51
CA ASP A 627 8.10 -27.70 -6.08
C ASP A 627 8.72 -26.90 -4.92
N TYR A 628 8.49 -25.58 -4.90
CA TYR A 628 8.87 -24.72 -3.77
C TYR A 628 8.23 -25.21 -2.46
N TRP A 629 6.92 -25.45 -2.45
CA TRP A 629 6.24 -25.94 -1.25
C TRP A 629 6.74 -27.32 -0.82
N LYS A 630 7.03 -28.23 -1.76
CA LYS A 630 7.54 -29.58 -1.42
C LYS A 630 8.89 -29.51 -0.71
N GLU A 631 9.78 -28.65 -1.16
CA GLU A 631 11.09 -28.45 -0.54
C GLU A 631 10.98 -27.77 0.83
N LEU A 632 10.15 -26.72 0.93
CA LEU A 632 9.85 -26.08 2.20
C LEU A 632 9.23 -27.08 3.20
N ARG A 633 8.32 -27.95 2.73
CA ARG A 633 7.69 -29.00 3.54
C ARG A 633 8.73 -29.98 4.06
N ARG A 634 9.67 -30.38 3.20
CA ARG A 634 10.77 -31.28 3.56
C ARG A 634 11.61 -30.66 4.67
N ILE A 635 12.03 -29.40 4.52
CA ILE A 635 12.80 -28.68 5.54
C ILE A 635 12.03 -28.60 6.86
N CYS A 636 10.78 -28.14 6.84
CA CYS A 636 9.99 -28.03 8.07
C CYS A 636 9.83 -29.38 8.78
N VAL A 637 9.53 -30.46 8.07
CA VAL A 637 9.29 -31.78 8.70
C VAL A 637 10.60 -32.45 9.15
N GLN A 638 11.67 -32.35 8.36
CA GLN A 638 12.94 -33.04 8.64
C GLN A 638 13.82 -32.27 9.63
N GLU A 639 13.85 -30.94 9.55
CA GLU A 639 14.76 -30.12 10.34
C GLU A 639 14.09 -29.53 11.59
N LEU A 640 12.91 -28.91 11.43
CA LEU A 640 12.22 -28.21 12.53
C LEU A 640 11.37 -29.14 13.38
N PHE A 641 10.55 -29.99 12.76
CA PHE A 641 9.54 -30.80 13.45
C PHE A 641 9.85 -32.29 13.46
N SER A 642 11.12 -32.68 13.26
CA SER A 642 11.51 -34.07 13.44
C SER A 642 11.36 -34.49 14.89
N VAL A 643 11.10 -35.78 15.11
CA VAL A 643 10.95 -36.35 16.47
C VAL A 643 12.16 -36.00 17.34
N LYS A 644 13.38 -36.16 16.80
CA LYS A 644 14.63 -35.83 17.48
C LYS A 644 14.70 -34.36 17.90
N ARG A 645 14.27 -33.42 17.04
CA ARG A 645 14.28 -31.98 17.35
C ARG A 645 13.22 -31.63 18.39
N VAL A 646 12.01 -32.17 18.26
CA VAL A 646 10.95 -31.93 19.24
C VAL A 646 11.33 -32.47 20.63
N GLN A 647 12.03 -33.62 20.67
CA GLN A 647 12.57 -34.20 21.90
C GLN A 647 13.70 -33.34 22.49
N SER A 648 14.55 -32.69 21.68
CA SER A 648 15.59 -31.81 22.22
C SER A 648 15.06 -30.60 22.98
N PHE A 649 13.79 -30.22 22.77
CA PHE A 649 13.11 -29.17 23.55
C PHE A 649 12.41 -29.69 24.81
N GLN A 650 12.58 -30.97 25.18
CA GLN A 650 12.03 -31.52 26.42
C GLN A 650 12.44 -30.72 27.68
N PRO A 651 13.71 -30.31 27.87
CA PRO A 651 14.08 -29.52 29.05
C PRO A 651 13.34 -28.18 29.12
N ILE A 652 13.04 -27.57 27.97
CA ILE A 652 12.26 -26.32 27.87
C ILE A 652 10.82 -26.57 28.34
N LYS A 653 10.20 -27.66 27.86
CA LYS A 653 8.84 -28.04 28.28
C LYS A 653 8.79 -28.32 29.78
N GLU A 654 9.75 -29.08 30.29
CA GLU A 654 9.83 -29.45 31.70
C GLU A 654 9.98 -28.22 32.61
N ASP A 655 10.90 -27.30 32.28
CA ASP A 655 11.09 -26.05 33.02
C ASP A 655 9.81 -25.19 33.06
N GLU A 656 9.14 -25.01 31.92
CA GLU A 656 7.94 -24.16 31.87
C GLU A 656 6.70 -24.81 32.49
N VAL A 657 6.53 -26.13 32.36
CA VAL A 657 5.44 -26.84 33.06
C VAL A 657 5.68 -26.85 34.57
N LYS A 658 6.92 -26.98 35.04
CA LYS A 658 7.25 -26.85 36.45
C LYS A 658 6.85 -25.48 37.00
N LYS A 659 7.18 -24.40 36.29
CA LYS A 659 6.75 -23.03 36.66
C LYS A 659 5.23 -22.88 36.69
N LEU A 660 4.53 -23.53 35.77
CA LEU A 660 3.06 -23.57 35.79
C LEU A 660 2.55 -24.28 37.04
N ILE A 661 3.09 -25.46 37.38
CA ILE A 661 2.73 -26.20 38.60
C ILE A 661 2.98 -25.35 39.84
N ASP A 662 4.13 -24.67 39.91
CA ASP A 662 4.47 -23.79 41.05
C ASP A 662 3.47 -22.63 41.18
N SER A 663 3.14 -21.96 40.06
CA SER A 663 2.17 -20.86 40.04
C SER A 663 0.75 -21.30 40.44
N VAL A 664 0.30 -22.47 39.97
CA VAL A 664 -1.00 -23.03 40.34
C VAL A 664 -0.99 -23.51 41.79
N SER A 665 0.13 -24.07 42.27
CA SER A 665 0.31 -24.48 43.67
C SER A 665 0.21 -23.31 44.65
N GLU A 666 0.74 -22.15 44.29
CA GLU A 666 0.60 -20.92 45.07
C GLU A 666 -0.87 -20.46 45.15
N SER A 667 -1.61 -20.55 44.05
CA SER A 667 -3.03 -20.21 44.06
C SER A 667 -3.85 -21.23 44.86
N ALA A 668 -3.46 -22.51 44.80
CA ALA A 668 -4.09 -23.59 45.56
C ALA A 668 -3.89 -23.43 47.08
N SER A 669 -2.72 -22.95 47.53
CA SER A 669 -2.49 -22.70 48.97
C SER A 669 -3.28 -21.50 49.48
N GLN A 670 -3.59 -20.54 48.61
CA GLN A 670 -4.42 -19.37 48.92
C GLN A 670 -5.93 -19.63 48.72
N GLY A 671 -6.30 -20.74 48.08
CA GLY A 671 -7.68 -21.05 47.70
C GLY A 671 -8.27 -20.09 46.66
N THR A 672 -7.43 -19.45 45.86
CA THR A 672 -7.84 -18.43 44.88
C THR A 672 -8.18 -19.06 43.52
N PRO A 673 -9.22 -18.57 42.82
CA PRO A 673 -9.52 -19.02 41.46
C PRO A 673 -8.39 -18.67 40.49
N VAL A 674 -8.14 -19.57 39.54
CA VAL A 674 -7.12 -19.43 38.49
C VAL A 674 -7.77 -19.48 37.12
N ASN A 675 -7.39 -18.54 36.26
CA ASN A 675 -7.74 -18.54 34.84
C ASN A 675 -6.88 -19.57 34.08
N LEU A 676 -7.41 -20.76 33.87
CA LEU A 676 -6.71 -21.82 33.15
C LEU A 676 -6.52 -21.51 31.67
N SER A 677 -7.43 -20.77 31.04
CA SER A 677 -7.29 -20.32 29.65
C SER A 677 -6.02 -19.47 29.47
N GLU A 678 -5.83 -18.50 30.36
CA GLU A 678 -4.63 -17.66 30.39
C GLU A 678 -3.36 -18.47 30.71
N LYS A 679 -3.41 -19.35 31.73
CA LYS A 679 -2.26 -20.18 32.13
C LYS A 679 -1.78 -21.10 31.00
N PHE A 680 -2.69 -21.76 30.29
CA PHE A 680 -2.34 -22.62 29.15
C PHE A 680 -1.82 -21.83 27.95
N THR A 681 -2.38 -20.64 27.71
CA THR A 681 -1.86 -19.72 26.69
C THR A 681 -0.44 -19.27 27.04
N SER A 682 -0.19 -18.86 28.29
CA SER A 682 1.14 -18.46 28.76
C SER A 682 2.16 -19.60 28.64
N LEU A 683 1.78 -20.82 29.03
CA LEU A 683 2.64 -22.01 28.90
C LEU A 683 3.05 -22.25 27.43
N THR A 684 2.08 -22.26 26.52
CA THR A 684 2.33 -22.53 25.10
C THR A 684 3.12 -21.41 24.42
N VAL A 685 2.87 -20.14 24.78
CA VAL A 685 3.69 -18.99 24.37
C VAL A 685 5.15 -19.20 24.79
N ARG A 686 5.41 -19.48 26.07
CA ARG A 686 6.78 -19.58 26.58
C ARG A 686 7.55 -20.73 25.96
N VAL A 687 6.92 -21.91 25.86
CA VAL A 687 7.55 -23.08 25.22
C VAL A 687 7.83 -22.82 23.74
N THR A 688 6.85 -22.29 22.99
CA THR A 688 7.00 -22.03 21.55
C THR A 688 8.06 -20.96 21.31
N CYS A 689 8.05 -19.87 22.06
CA CYS A 689 9.02 -18.80 21.91
C CYS A 689 10.45 -19.22 22.30
N LYS A 690 10.62 -19.99 23.39
CA LYS A 690 11.94 -20.53 23.76
C LYS A 690 12.47 -21.51 22.72
N ALA A 691 11.64 -22.42 22.20
CA ALA A 691 12.02 -23.33 21.13
C ALA A 691 12.32 -22.60 19.80
N THR A 692 11.70 -21.42 19.59
CA THR A 692 11.84 -20.66 18.36
C THR A 692 13.05 -19.72 18.38
N PHE A 693 13.23 -18.94 19.44
CA PHE A 693 14.16 -17.82 19.51
C PHE A 693 15.28 -17.99 20.54
N GLY A 694 15.22 -19.01 21.41
CA GLY A 694 16.24 -19.25 22.43
C GLY A 694 16.31 -18.21 23.55
N VAL A 695 15.41 -17.22 23.58
CA VAL A 695 15.42 -16.14 24.58
C VAL A 695 14.47 -16.41 25.76
N ASN A 696 14.91 -16.02 26.96
CA ASN A 696 14.10 -16.12 28.18
C ASN A 696 13.20 -14.87 28.31
N PHE A 697 11.88 -15.08 28.41
CA PHE A 697 10.88 -13.99 28.46
C PHE A 697 10.90 -13.17 29.78
N GLN A 698 11.66 -13.61 30.79
CA GLN A 698 11.76 -12.91 32.06
C GLN A 698 12.70 -11.69 31.95
N GLY A 699 12.14 -10.49 32.04
CA GLY A 699 12.90 -9.25 32.27
C GLY A 699 13.43 -8.51 31.03
N THR A 700 13.09 -8.91 29.81
CA THR A 700 13.46 -8.17 28.58
C THR A 700 12.23 -7.78 27.74
N VAL A 701 12.22 -6.52 27.30
CA VAL A 701 11.41 -5.76 26.29
C VAL A 701 10.18 -6.45 25.63
N LEU A 702 9.38 -7.20 26.38
CA LEU A 702 8.04 -7.68 26.01
C LEU A 702 7.20 -7.70 27.29
N ASN A 703 6.62 -6.54 27.64
CA ASN A 703 5.45 -6.54 28.51
C ASN A 703 4.42 -7.50 27.89
N SER A 704 3.93 -8.47 28.68
CA SER A 704 2.95 -9.51 28.28
C SER A 704 1.88 -8.96 27.34
N ASP A 705 1.34 -7.80 27.69
CA ASP A 705 0.19 -7.19 27.04
C ASP A 705 0.45 -6.82 25.58
N ARG A 706 1.68 -6.42 25.22
CA ARG A 706 2.02 -6.03 23.84
C ARG A 706 2.14 -7.26 22.93
N PHE A 707 2.75 -8.34 23.44
CA PHE A 707 2.91 -9.58 22.68
C PHE A 707 1.57 -10.31 22.56
N GLU A 708 0.81 -10.40 23.65
CA GLU A 708 -0.51 -11.01 23.65
C GLU A 708 -1.46 -10.29 22.70
N LYS A 709 -1.46 -8.95 22.72
CA LYS A 709 -2.21 -8.13 21.75
C LYS A 709 -1.76 -8.40 20.32
N LEU A 710 -0.46 -8.50 20.05
CA LEU A 710 0.06 -8.80 18.70
C LEU A 710 -0.43 -10.17 18.19
N ILE A 711 -0.35 -11.21 19.02
CA ILE A 711 -0.80 -12.56 18.67
C ILE A 711 -2.32 -12.60 18.49
N HIS A 712 -3.07 -11.98 19.39
CA HIS A 712 -4.53 -11.87 19.31
C HIS A 712 -4.98 -11.14 18.03
N ASP A 713 -4.39 -9.97 17.73
CA ASP A 713 -4.67 -9.20 16.52
C ASP A 713 -4.32 -10.00 15.25
N THR A 714 -3.31 -10.87 15.31
CA THR A 714 -2.92 -11.77 14.21
C THR A 714 -3.95 -12.90 14.01
N TYR A 715 -4.46 -13.51 15.08
CA TYR A 715 -5.53 -14.53 15.00
C TYR A 715 -6.84 -13.96 14.48
N LEU A 716 -7.28 -12.82 15.03
CA LEU A 716 -8.48 -12.13 14.57
C LEU A 716 -8.37 -11.82 13.09
N PHE A 717 -7.20 -11.34 12.66
CA PHE A 717 -6.98 -11.01 11.27
C PHE A 717 -7.03 -12.24 10.34
N LEU A 718 -6.37 -13.35 10.68
CA LEU A 718 -6.42 -14.58 9.89
C LEU A 718 -7.82 -15.25 9.87
N GLY A 719 -8.62 -15.03 10.92
CA GLY A 719 -10.00 -15.53 11.03
C GLY A 719 -11.06 -14.57 10.48
N SER A 720 -10.69 -13.33 10.13
CA SER A 720 -11.65 -12.29 9.76
C SER A 720 -12.27 -12.52 8.37
N PHE A 721 -13.52 -12.08 8.21
CA PHE A 721 -14.21 -12.08 6.93
C PHE A 721 -13.64 -10.98 6.03
N SER A 722 -12.67 -11.33 5.16
CA SER A 722 -12.15 -10.43 4.12
C SER A 722 -13.05 -10.54 2.88
N ALA A 723 -13.83 -9.53 2.56
CA ALA A 723 -14.63 -9.46 1.35
C ALA A 723 -13.79 -9.61 0.07
N SER A 724 -12.51 -9.22 0.06
CA SER A 724 -11.58 -9.49 -1.05
C SER A 724 -11.42 -10.98 -1.36
N ASP A 725 -11.63 -11.84 -0.36
CA ASP A 725 -11.54 -13.29 -0.52
C ASP A 725 -12.80 -13.89 -1.17
N TYR A 726 -13.88 -13.12 -1.30
CA TYR A 726 -15.18 -13.58 -1.84
C TYR A 726 -15.61 -12.81 -3.10
N PHE A 727 -15.12 -11.59 -3.26
CA PHE A 727 -15.43 -10.70 -4.38
C PHE A 727 -14.13 -10.20 -5.03
N PRO A 728 -13.54 -10.94 -5.99
CA PRO A 728 -12.28 -10.57 -6.64
C PRO A 728 -12.30 -9.18 -7.29
N ASN A 729 -13.45 -8.73 -7.79
CA ASN A 729 -13.59 -7.49 -8.55
C ASN A 729 -14.12 -6.31 -7.70
N GLY A 730 -13.88 -6.29 -6.38
CA GLY A 730 -14.32 -5.17 -5.53
C GLY A 730 -14.41 -5.45 -4.03
N GLY A 731 -14.14 -6.67 -3.58
CA GLY A 731 -14.17 -7.03 -2.17
C GLY A 731 -13.09 -6.34 -1.33
N TRP A 732 -11.97 -5.96 -1.96
CA TRP A 732 -10.96 -5.15 -1.29
C TRP A 732 -11.48 -3.76 -0.88
N ILE A 733 -12.48 -3.23 -1.60
CA ILE A 733 -13.16 -1.96 -1.26
C ILE A 733 -13.95 -2.15 0.05
N ILE A 734 -14.64 -3.28 0.18
CA ILE A 734 -15.35 -3.62 1.43
C ILE A 734 -14.34 -3.82 2.57
N ASP A 735 -13.21 -4.48 2.33
CA ASP A 735 -12.16 -4.67 3.36
C ASP A 735 -11.49 -3.37 3.76
N TRP A 736 -11.37 -2.44 2.83
CA TRP A 736 -10.90 -1.10 3.11
C TRP A 736 -11.95 -0.35 3.94
N LEU A 737 -13.24 -0.43 3.56
CA LEU A 737 -14.36 0.26 4.22
C LEU A 737 -14.60 -0.24 5.65
N THR A 738 -14.44 -1.53 5.89
CA THR A 738 -14.52 -2.13 7.23
C THR A 738 -13.29 -1.85 8.07
N GLY A 739 -12.25 -1.23 7.50
CA GLY A 739 -10.97 -1.00 8.17
C GLY A 739 -10.08 -2.24 8.28
N LEU A 740 -10.52 -3.40 7.77
CA LEU A 740 -9.74 -4.65 7.75
C LEU A 740 -8.42 -4.49 6.97
N HIS A 741 -8.38 -3.65 5.93
CA HIS A 741 -7.15 -3.33 5.21
C HIS A 741 -6.14 -2.57 6.08
N GLY A 742 -6.56 -1.53 6.79
CA GLY A 742 -5.67 -0.82 7.72
C GLY A 742 -5.24 -1.70 8.90
N GLN A 743 -6.13 -2.57 9.38
CA GLN A 743 -5.80 -3.57 10.41
C GLN A 743 -4.73 -4.55 9.92
N ARG A 744 -4.86 -5.06 8.69
CA ARG A 744 -3.85 -5.91 8.01
C ARG A 744 -2.46 -5.28 8.04
N GLU A 745 -2.34 -4.04 7.57
CA GLU A 745 -1.03 -3.37 7.49
C GLU A 745 -0.41 -3.08 8.85
N ARG A 746 -1.25 -2.77 9.85
CA ARG A 746 -0.78 -2.60 11.24
C ARG A 746 -0.26 -3.93 11.80
N SER A 747 -1.02 -5.02 11.63
CA SER A 747 -0.60 -6.35 12.11
C SER A 747 0.67 -6.84 11.41
N VAL A 748 0.79 -6.65 10.09
CA VAL A 748 2.00 -7.02 9.32
C VAL A 748 3.22 -6.21 9.80
N ARG A 749 3.10 -4.89 9.95
CA ARG A 749 4.21 -4.06 10.44
C ARG A 749 4.61 -4.39 11.87
N ALA A 750 3.62 -4.62 12.74
CA ALA A 750 3.87 -4.96 14.13
C ALA A 750 4.55 -6.33 14.27
N LEU A 751 4.14 -7.32 13.46
CA LEU A 751 4.74 -8.65 13.44
C LEU A 751 6.15 -8.63 12.84
N ASP A 752 6.38 -7.84 11.77
CA ASP A 752 7.71 -7.70 11.17
C ASP A 752 8.69 -7.02 12.13
N ALA A 753 8.26 -5.95 12.80
CA ALA A 753 9.05 -5.28 13.84
C ALA A 753 9.35 -6.20 15.02
N PHE A 754 8.39 -7.05 15.41
CA PHE A 754 8.60 -8.07 16.43
C PHE A 754 9.69 -9.06 16.01
N TYR A 755 9.67 -9.58 14.77
CA TYR A 755 10.71 -10.49 14.31
C TYR A 755 12.10 -9.85 14.31
N GLU A 756 12.24 -8.62 13.82
CA GLU A 756 13.54 -7.94 13.84
C GLU A 756 14.06 -7.75 15.26
N GLN A 757 13.19 -7.34 16.19
CA GLN A 757 13.55 -7.23 17.60
C GLN A 757 13.99 -8.59 18.18
N MET A 758 13.26 -9.67 17.90
CA MET A 758 13.61 -11.01 18.39
C MET A 758 14.92 -11.52 17.80
N PHE A 759 15.20 -11.19 16.54
CA PHE A 759 16.46 -11.52 15.89
C PHE A 759 17.66 -10.79 16.51
N ASP A 760 17.47 -9.54 16.91
CA ASP A 760 18.53 -8.78 17.58
C ASP A 760 18.76 -9.27 19.02
N LEU A 761 17.70 -9.62 19.75
CA LEU A 761 17.81 -10.25 21.06
C LEU A 761 18.52 -11.61 20.99
N HIS A 762 18.16 -12.44 20.00
CA HIS A 762 18.81 -13.74 19.78
C HIS A 762 20.31 -13.59 19.47
N LYS A 763 20.73 -12.55 18.71
CA LYS A 763 22.16 -12.27 18.48
C LYS A 763 22.92 -11.85 19.74
N GLN A 764 22.24 -11.17 20.67
CA GLN A 764 22.82 -10.65 21.91
C GLN A 764 22.84 -11.70 23.04
N GLY A 765 22.04 -12.76 22.93
CA GLY A 765 21.92 -13.82 23.92
C GLY A 765 23.18 -14.70 24.02
N ASN A 766 23.44 -15.20 25.23
CA ASN A 766 24.52 -16.15 25.47
C ASN A 766 24.17 -17.51 24.85
N LYS A 767 25.01 -18.05 23.96
CA LYS A 767 24.74 -19.27 23.16
C LYS A 767 24.87 -20.59 23.93
N GLU A 768 24.70 -20.57 25.24
CA GLU A 768 24.76 -21.78 26.06
C GLU A 768 23.37 -22.43 26.10
N GLY A 769 23.08 -23.32 25.14
CA GLY A 769 21.78 -23.97 25.06
C GLY A 769 21.61 -24.92 23.86
N VAL A 770 20.46 -25.57 23.80
CA VAL A 770 20.02 -26.37 22.64
C VAL A 770 19.76 -25.45 21.46
N GLU A 771 20.28 -25.79 20.28
CA GLU A 771 20.04 -25.06 19.03
C GLU A 771 18.53 -24.87 18.76
N ASP A 772 18.09 -23.61 18.66
CA ASP A 772 16.70 -23.23 18.41
C ASP A 772 16.35 -23.18 16.91
N PHE A 773 15.08 -22.88 16.58
CA PHE A 773 14.65 -22.80 15.18
C PHE A 773 15.29 -21.65 14.41
N VAL A 774 15.57 -20.51 15.04
CA VAL A 774 16.21 -19.37 14.39
C VAL A 774 17.66 -19.68 14.07
N ASP A 775 18.41 -20.32 14.97
CA ASP A 775 19.77 -20.80 14.70
C ASP A 775 19.81 -21.72 13.48
N LEU A 776 18.91 -22.71 13.43
CA LEU A 776 18.84 -23.67 12.34
C LEU A 776 18.48 -23.00 11.01
N LEU A 777 17.46 -22.14 10.99
CA LEU A 777 17.04 -21.44 9.77
C LEU A 777 18.10 -20.44 9.28
N LEU A 778 18.80 -19.77 10.20
CA LEU A 778 19.94 -18.90 9.87
C LEU A 778 21.14 -19.69 9.33
N ARG A 779 21.39 -20.91 9.84
CA ARG A 779 22.40 -21.81 9.26
C ARG A 779 22.03 -22.18 7.83
N LEU A 780 20.79 -22.61 7.60
CA LEU A 780 20.32 -22.98 6.26
C LEU A 780 20.39 -21.79 5.27
N GLU A 781 20.14 -20.57 5.75
CA GLU A 781 20.30 -19.33 4.96
C GLU A 781 21.78 -19.08 4.61
N LYS A 782 22.69 -19.25 5.58
CA LYS A 782 24.15 -19.13 5.36
C LYS A 782 24.72 -20.19 4.43
N GLU A 783 24.17 -21.41 4.48
CA GLU A 783 24.52 -22.51 3.57
C GLU A 783 23.92 -22.33 2.17
N GLU A 784 23.24 -21.21 1.91
CA GLU A 784 22.58 -20.88 0.65
C GLU A 784 21.60 -21.96 0.17
N THR A 785 20.90 -22.60 1.12
CA THR A 785 19.95 -23.67 0.83
C THR A 785 18.95 -23.23 -0.22
N VAL A 786 18.87 -24.00 -1.31
CA VAL A 786 17.92 -23.76 -2.41
C VAL A 786 16.54 -24.26 -1.98
N ILE A 787 15.52 -23.44 -2.22
CA ILE A 787 14.09 -23.75 -2.03
C ILE A 787 13.32 -23.33 -3.28
N GLY A 788 12.86 -24.32 -4.03
CA GLY A 788 12.16 -24.19 -5.29
C GLY A 788 12.99 -23.47 -6.35
N TYR A 789 12.67 -22.20 -6.56
CA TYR A 789 13.24 -21.38 -7.64
C TYR A 789 14.31 -20.39 -7.15
N GLY A 790 14.68 -20.40 -5.86
CA GLY A 790 15.61 -19.42 -5.28
C GLY A 790 16.27 -19.89 -3.99
N LYS A 791 17.08 -19.03 -3.37
CA LYS A 791 17.72 -19.29 -2.07
C LYS A 791 16.77 -18.97 -0.92
N LEU A 792 16.88 -19.69 0.20
CA LEU A 792 16.24 -19.32 1.46
C LEU A 792 16.70 -17.91 1.86
N THR A 793 15.75 -17.02 2.13
CA THR A 793 16.04 -15.62 2.53
C THR A 793 15.41 -15.29 3.87
N ARG A 794 15.80 -14.15 4.45
CA ARG A 794 15.21 -13.62 5.67
C ARG A 794 13.68 -13.57 5.69
N ASN A 795 13.03 -13.22 4.58
CA ASN A 795 11.57 -13.20 4.50
C ASN A 795 10.96 -14.62 4.53
N HIS A 796 11.65 -15.62 3.98
CA HIS A 796 11.24 -17.02 4.12
C HIS A 796 11.31 -17.46 5.58
N ILE A 797 12.39 -17.12 6.28
CA ILE A 797 12.53 -17.40 7.72
C ILE A 797 11.35 -16.78 8.48
N LYS A 798 11.11 -15.47 8.33
CA LYS A 798 9.99 -14.77 9.00
C LYS A 798 8.63 -15.42 8.68
N ALA A 799 8.39 -15.83 7.44
CA ALA A 799 7.16 -16.51 7.03
C ALA A 799 6.98 -17.89 7.71
N ILE A 800 8.07 -18.67 7.83
CA ILE A 800 8.06 -19.95 8.57
C ILE A 800 7.79 -19.69 10.06
N LEU A 801 8.47 -18.70 10.66
CA LEU A 801 8.29 -18.35 12.07
C LEU A 801 6.86 -17.89 12.38
N MET A 802 6.19 -17.21 11.45
CA MET A 802 4.76 -16.87 11.56
C MET A 802 3.90 -18.12 11.69
N ASN A 803 4.12 -19.14 10.86
CA ASN A 803 3.39 -20.40 11.00
C ASN A 803 3.72 -21.13 12.31
N VAL A 804 4.97 -21.08 12.81
CA VAL A 804 5.37 -21.71 14.09
C VAL A 804 4.65 -21.05 15.26
N LEU A 805 4.63 -19.72 15.33
CA LEU A 805 4.00 -18.99 16.44
C LEU A 805 2.48 -19.14 16.43
N ILE A 806 1.83 -18.86 15.29
CA ILE A 806 0.37 -18.92 15.19
C ILE A 806 -0.15 -20.36 15.22
N GLY A 807 0.60 -21.31 14.66
CA GLY A 807 0.22 -22.72 14.72
C GLY A 807 0.42 -23.33 16.11
N GLY A 808 1.56 -23.03 16.75
CA GLY A 808 1.99 -23.68 17.99
C GLY A 808 1.32 -23.17 19.26
N ILE A 809 1.02 -21.87 19.34
CA ILE A 809 0.49 -21.23 20.56
C ILE A 809 -0.98 -21.59 20.78
N GLY A 810 -1.86 -21.20 19.85
CA GLY A 810 -3.31 -21.22 20.09
C GLY A 810 -3.90 -22.62 20.09
N THR A 811 -3.45 -23.50 19.18
CA THR A 811 -4.06 -24.82 19.00
C THR A 811 -3.90 -25.73 20.23
N SER A 812 -2.71 -25.73 20.83
CA SER A 812 -2.40 -26.51 22.03
C SER A 812 -3.14 -25.96 23.26
N ALA A 813 -3.13 -24.63 23.44
CA ALA A 813 -3.83 -23.98 24.56
C ALA A 813 -5.34 -24.23 24.52
N ILE A 814 -5.96 -24.02 23.34
CA ILE A 814 -7.39 -24.27 23.10
C ILE A 814 -7.76 -25.72 23.42
N THR A 815 -6.93 -26.69 22.99
CA THR A 815 -7.18 -28.11 23.28
C THR A 815 -7.16 -28.38 24.78
N MET A 816 -6.17 -27.88 25.51
CA MET A 816 -6.08 -28.08 26.97
C MET A 816 -7.25 -27.41 27.71
N THR A 817 -7.65 -26.21 27.29
CA THR A 817 -8.81 -25.51 27.84
C THR A 817 -10.11 -26.29 27.62
N TRP A 818 -10.37 -26.77 26.40
CA TRP A 818 -11.57 -27.57 26.12
C TRP A 818 -11.56 -28.91 26.85
N ALA A 819 -10.40 -29.58 26.94
CA ALA A 819 -10.27 -30.81 27.72
C ALA A 819 -10.63 -30.58 29.20
N MET A 820 -10.06 -29.55 29.84
CA MET A 820 -10.39 -29.22 31.23
C MET A 820 -11.86 -28.80 31.40
N THR A 821 -12.42 -28.07 30.43
CA THR A 821 -13.84 -27.68 30.42
C THR A 821 -14.74 -28.91 30.43
N GLU A 822 -14.50 -29.86 29.53
CA GLU A 822 -15.28 -31.09 29.44
C GLU A 822 -15.09 -32.01 30.65
N LEU A 823 -13.87 -32.10 31.19
CA LEU A 823 -13.62 -32.86 32.41
C LEU A 823 -14.39 -32.28 33.61
N MET A 824 -14.47 -30.94 33.75
CA MET A 824 -15.23 -30.32 34.83
C MET A 824 -16.74 -30.56 34.73
N ARG A 825 -17.29 -30.62 33.51
CA ARG A 825 -18.69 -30.97 33.26
C ARG A 825 -18.96 -32.46 33.41
N ASN A 826 -17.92 -33.30 33.34
CA ASN A 826 -18.01 -34.74 33.46
C ASN A 826 -17.17 -35.27 34.64
N PRO A 827 -17.60 -35.09 35.91
CA PRO A 827 -16.84 -35.52 37.09
C PRO A 827 -16.46 -37.01 37.09
N ARG A 828 -17.28 -37.86 36.46
CA ARG A 828 -16.98 -39.29 36.25
C ARG A 828 -15.68 -39.48 35.46
N VAL A 829 -15.55 -38.74 34.37
CA VAL A 829 -14.39 -38.80 33.48
C VAL A 829 -13.18 -38.15 34.16
N MET A 830 -13.36 -36.99 34.80
CA MET A 830 -12.31 -36.32 35.60
C MET A 830 -11.68 -37.26 36.63
N LYS A 831 -12.50 -37.89 37.48
CA LYS A 831 -11.99 -38.83 38.49
C LYS A 831 -11.25 -40.00 37.86
N LYS A 832 -11.76 -40.54 36.76
CA LYS A 832 -11.16 -41.70 36.07
C LYS A 832 -9.80 -41.36 35.46
N VAL A 833 -9.66 -40.21 34.81
CA VAL A 833 -8.36 -39.78 34.24
C VAL A 833 -7.36 -39.43 35.33
N GLN A 834 -7.77 -38.73 36.40
CA GLN A 834 -6.89 -38.47 37.53
C GLN A 834 -6.44 -39.77 38.22
N SER A 835 -7.35 -40.75 38.37
CA SER A 835 -7.03 -42.06 38.94
C SER A 835 -6.06 -42.85 38.06
N GLU A 836 -6.23 -42.86 36.73
CA GLU A 836 -5.24 -43.46 35.83
C GLU A 836 -3.86 -42.85 36.05
N ILE A 837 -3.78 -41.52 35.96
CA ILE A 837 -2.51 -40.80 36.02
C ILE A 837 -1.83 -41.04 37.37
N ARG A 838 -2.56 -40.90 38.49
CA ARG A 838 -1.98 -41.06 39.83
C ARG A 838 -1.58 -42.51 40.13
N ASN A 839 -2.36 -43.49 39.67
CA ASN A 839 -2.08 -44.91 39.91
C ASN A 839 -0.90 -45.44 39.08
N GLN A 840 -0.76 -45.01 37.83
CA GLN A 840 0.30 -45.51 36.95
C GLN A 840 1.66 -44.82 37.20
N ILE A 841 1.66 -43.55 37.58
CA ILE A 841 2.88 -42.76 37.77
C ILE A 841 3.48 -42.97 39.17
N GLY A 842 2.64 -43.21 40.18
CA GLY A 842 3.05 -43.23 41.59
C GLY A 842 3.40 -41.84 42.12
N LYS A 843 4.28 -41.75 43.12
CA LYS A 843 4.72 -40.48 43.72
C LYS A 843 5.94 -39.92 43.00
N LYS A 844 5.76 -38.90 42.18
CA LYS A 844 6.80 -38.11 41.53
C LYS A 844 6.58 -36.63 41.79
N SER A 845 7.67 -35.86 41.74
CA SER A 845 7.60 -34.40 41.82
C SER A 845 6.97 -33.78 40.57
N MET A 846 7.05 -34.46 39.43
CA MET A 846 6.52 -34.04 38.14
C MET A 846 6.43 -35.25 37.19
N ILE A 847 5.44 -35.26 36.29
CA ILE A 847 5.34 -36.25 35.22
C ILE A 847 6.33 -35.91 34.12
N THR A 848 7.08 -36.89 33.60
CA THR A 848 7.99 -36.70 32.46
C THR A 848 7.31 -37.03 31.13
N LEU A 849 7.95 -36.74 29.98
CA LEU A 849 7.38 -37.12 28.68
C LEU A 849 7.32 -38.64 28.47
N ASP A 850 8.31 -39.39 28.97
CA ASP A 850 8.35 -40.86 28.85
C ASP A 850 7.19 -41.53 29.60
N ASP A 851 6.77 -40.91 30.70
CA ASP A 851 5.66 -41.36 31.53
C ASP A 851 4.29 -41.23 30.83
N ILE A 852 4.17 -40.38 29.80
CA ILE A 852 2.89 -40.14 29.10
C ILE A 852 2.47 -41.36 28.30
N ASP A 853 3.42 -42.17 27.84
CA ASP A 853 3.11 -43.18 26.84
C ASP A 853 2.12 -44.26 27.33
N GLN A 854 2.17 -44.54 28.63
CA GLN A 854 1.28 -45.45 29.36
C GLN A 854 -0.11 -44.86 29.71
N LEU A 855 -0.28 -43.53 29.64
CA LEU A 855 -1.52 -42.83 30.03
C LEU A 855 -2.60 -42.95 28.92
N HIS A 856 -3.12 -44.16 28.74
CA HIS A 856 -4.03 -44.50 27.65
C HIS A 856 -5.38 -43.77 27.74
N TYR A 857 -5.97 -43.67 28.92
CA TYR A 857 -7.24 -43.00 29.13
C TYR A 857 -7.09 -41.47 28.98
N LEU A 858 -5.97 -40.88 29.40
CA LEU A 858 -5.67 -39.49 29.06
C LEU A 858 -5.64 -39.26 27.54
N LYS A 859 -5.01 -40.16 26.76
CA LYS A 859 -5.01 -40.09 25.29
C LYS A 859 -6.43 -40.22 24.72
N MET A 860 -7.30 -41.04 25.32
CA MET A 860 -8.72 -41.13 24.95
C MET A 860 -9.47 -39.82 25.24
N VAL A 861 -9.22 -39.19 26.40
CA VAL A 861 -9.80 -37.88 26.75
C VAL A 861 -9.38 -36.81 25.73
N ILE A 862 -8.11 -36.81 25.31
CA ILE A 862 -7.60 -35.87 24.30
C ILE A 862 -8.23 -36.14 22.93
N ASN A 863 -8.32 -37.41 22.50
CA ASN A 863 -8.99 -37.76 21.24
C ASN A 863 -10.47 -37.35 21.25
N GLU A 864 -11.18 -37.54 22.36
CA GLU A 864 -12.57 -37.11 22.50
C GLU A 864 -12.70 -35.58 22.51
N THR A 865 -11.74 -34.89 23.13
CA THR A 865 -11.64 -33.43 23.05
C THR A 865 -11.44 -32.97 21.62
N TRP A 866 -10.56 -33.60 20.84
CA TRP A 866 -10.37 -33.24 19.42
C TRP A 866 -11.56 -33.59 18.54
N ARG A 867 -12.32 -34.64 18.88
CA ARG A 867 -13.55 -35.00 18.17
C ARG A 867 -14.62 -33.92 18.34
N LEU A 868 -14.86 -33.49 19.57
CA LEU A 868 -15.89 -32.50 19.90
C LEU A 868 -15.42 -31.06 19.67
N HIS A 869 -14.18 -30.74 19.99
CA HIS A 869 -13.65 -29.38 19.99
C HIS A 869 -12.37 -29.30 19.15
N PRO A 870 -12.43 -29.63 17.83
CA PRO A 870 -11.26 -29.48 16.97
C PRO A 870 -10.86 -28.01 16.91
N PRO A 871 -9.60 -27.65 17.26
CA PRO A 871 -9.18 -26.25 17.30
C PRO A 871 -9.42 -25.51 15.97
N SER A 872 -9.30 -26.19 14.83
CA SER A 872 -9.57 -25.62 13.49
C SER A 872 -10.72 -26.38 12.79
N PRO A 873 -12.00 -25.97 13.00
CA PRO A 873 -13.19 -26.69 12.51
C PRO A 873 -13.26 -26.96 11.00
N PHE A 874 -12.61 -26.14 10.17
CA PHE A 874 -12.58 -26.30 8.72
C PHE A 874 -11.25 -26.79 8.15
N LEU A 875 -10.26 -27.06 9.01
CA LEU A 875 -8.86 -27.05 8.63
C LEU A 875 -8.51 -25.73 7.89
N ILE A 876 -7.36 -25.70 7.21
CA ILE A 876 -7.05 -24.61 6.28
C ILE A 876 -7.66 -24.94 4.91
N PRO A 877 -8.36 -23.99 4.25
CA PRO A 877 -9.01 -24.21 2.95
C PRO A 877 -8.06 -24.74 1.88
N ARG A 878 -8.60 -25.54 0.98
CA ARG A 878 -7.91 -26.10 -0.18
C ARG A 878 -8.43 -25.47 -1.48
N GLN A 879 -7.67 -25.57 -2.55
CA GLN A 879 -8.06 -25.14 -3.88
C GLN A 879 -7.82 -26.25 -4.90
N VAL A 880 -8.82 -26.47 -5.75
CA VAL A 880 -8.79 -27.45 -6.84
C VAL A 880 -7.87 -26.96 -7.97
N MET A 881 -6.85 -27.75 -8.30
CA MET A 881 -5.85 -27.51 -9.34
C MET A 881 -6.20 -28.16 -10.67
N SER A 882 -6.90 -29.29 -10.64
CA SER A 882 -7.38 -30.01 -11.83
C SER A 882 -8.76 -30.60 -11.54
N GLU A 883 -9.60 -30.65 -12.57
CA GLU A 883 -10.94 -31.20 -12.46
C GLU A 883 -10.89 -32.68 -12.04
N PHE A 884 -11.77 -33.08 -11.14
CA PHE A 884 -11.93 -34.47 -10.69
C PHE A 884 -13.39 -34.75 -10.33
N GLU A 885 -13.73 -36.03 -10.27
CA GLU A 885 -15.05 -36.50 -9.86
C GLU A 885 -15.06 -36.84 -8.37
N LEU A 886 -16.03 -36.30 -7.63
CA LEU A 886 -16.26 -36.57 -6.22
C LEU A 886 -17.63 -37.19 -6.05
N ASN A 887 -17.68 -38.46 -5.66
CA ASN A 887 -18.83 -39.37 -5.82
C ASN A 887 -19.27 -39.45 -7.30
N ASP A 888 -20.22 -38.61 -7.73
CA ASP A 888 -20.70 -38.50 -9.12
C ASP A 888 -20.67 -37.05 -9.64
N TYR A 889 -20.03 -36.15 -8.89
CA TYR A 889 -20.02 -34.72 -9.15
C TYR A 889 -18.70 -34.27 -9.74
N VAL A 890 -18.77 -33.48 -10.80
CA VAL A 890 -17.59 -32.87 -11.41
C VAL A 890 -17.23 -31.61 -10.63
N ILE A 891 -16.03 -31.58 -10.04
CA ILE A 891 -15.53 -30.44 -9.28
C ILE A 891 -14.55 -29.63 -10.14
N PRO A 892 -14.90 -28.40 -10.55
CA PRO A 892 -14.09 -27.63 -11.49
C PRO A 892 -12.85 -27.01 -10.84
N VAL A 893 -11.87 -26.68 -11.67
CA VAL A 893 -10.63 -25.98 -11.28
C VAL A 893 -10.94 -24.63 -10.61
N LYS A 894 -10.09 -24.20 -9.68
CA LYS A 894 -10.20 -22.98 -8.85
C LYS A 894 -11.33 -23.01 -7.81
N THR A 895 -12.11 -24.08 -7.71
CA THR A 895 -13.09 -24.28 -6.63
C THR A 895 -12.37 -24.32 -5.28
N ARG A 896 -12.88 -23.58 -4.29
CA ARG A 896 -12.42 -23.65 -2.90
C ARG A 896 -13.00 -24.89 -2.25
N LEU A 897 -12.24 -25.57 -1.41
CA LEU A 897 -12.67 -26.77 -0.71
C LEU A 897 -12.52 -26.58 0.80
N TYR A 898 -13.62 -26.74 1.54
CA TYR A 898 -13.64 -26.80 3.00
C TYR A 898 -13.92 -28.22 3.47
N VAL A 899 -13.17 -28.68 4.48
CA VAL A 899 -13.41 -29.94 5.16
C VAL A 899 -13.92 -29.61 6.57
N ASN A 900 -15.21 -29.79 6.80
CA ASN A 900 -15.81 -29.47 8.09
C ASN A 900 -15.58 -30.62 9.08
N VAL A 901 -14.42 -30.62 9.74
CA VAL A 901 -14.04 -31.70 10.70
C VAL A 901 -14.88 -31.66 11.97
N TRP A 902 -15.43 -30.49 12.33
CA TRP A 902 -16.40 -30.36 13.42
C TRP A 902 -17.70 -31.12 13.11
N ALA A 903 -18.17 -31.05 11.87
CA ALA A 903 -19.33 -31.83 11.41
C ALA A 903 -19.05 -33.34 11.40
N ILE A 904 -17.85 -33.74 10.95
CA ILE A 904 -17.43 -35.15 10.91
C ILE A 904 -17.35 -35.73 12.33
N GLY A 905 -16.79 -34.97 13.28
CA GLY A 905 -16.74 -35.36 14.68
C GLY A 905 -18.11 -35.56 15.33
N ARG A 906 -19.17 -34.97 14.77
CA ARG A 906 -20.56 -35.04 15.26
C ARG A 906 -21.50 -35.80 14.33
N ASP A 907 -20.97 -36.60 13.41
CA ASP A 907 -21.82 -37.32 12.48
C ASP A 907 -22.46 -38.55 13.16
N PRO A 908 -23.79 -38.61 13.35
CA PRO A 908 -24.45 -39.74 14.02
C PRO A 908 -24.29 -41.07 13.28
N ASP A 909 -23.99 -41.02 11.98
CA ASP A 909 -23.71 -42.22 11.17
C ASP A 909 -22.34 -42.83 11.50
N THR A 910 -21.43 -42.04 12.08
CA THR A 910 -20.07 -42.45 12.46
C THR A 910 -19.94 -42.62 13.97
N TRP A 911 -20.55 -41.72 14.75
CA TRP A 911 -20.40 -41.62 16.19
C TRP A 911 -21.72 -41.83 16.91
N LYS A 912 -21.80 -42.87 17.75
CA LYS A 912 -22.92 -43.07 18.67
C LYS A 912 -22.94 -41.96 19.72
N ASP A 913 -24.11 -41.37 19.99
CA ASP A 913 -24.29 -40.27 20.94
C ASP A 913 -23.27 -39.14 20.67
N PRO A 914 -23.33 -38.51 19.47
CA PRO A 914 -22.24 -37.68 18.94
C PRO A 914 -22.00 -36.38 19.72
N GLU A 915 -22.97 -35.90 20.49
CA GLU A 915 -22.81 -34.68 21.30
C GLU A 915 -22.29 -34.99 22.72
N GLU A 916 -22.27 -36.25 23.15
CA GLU A 916 -21.78 -36.62 24.48
C GLU A 916 -20.26 -36.74 24.52
N PHE A 917 -19.65 -36.15 25.56
CA PHE A 917 -18.22 -36.31 25.86
C PHE A 917 -17.97 -37.68 26.53
N LEU A 918 -17.63 -38.67 25.71
CA LEU A 918 -17.47 -40.06 26.11
C LEU A 918 -16.11 -40.62 25.64
N PRO A 919 -15.02 -40.40 26.38
CA PRO A 919 -13.70 -40.95 26.03
C PRO A 919 -13.69 -42.48 25.87
N GLU A 920 -14.57 -43.19 26.59
CA GLU A 920 -14.71 -44.64 26.48
C GLU A 920 -15.01 -45.15 25.07
N ARG A 921 -15.50 -44.30 24.15
CA ARG A 921 -15.71 -44.69 22.75
C ARG A 921 -14.43 -45.10 22.03
N PHE A 922 -13.27 -44.68 22.55
CA PHE A 922 -11.96 -45.05 22.01
C PHE A 922 -11.39 -46.32 22.63
N VAL A 923 -12.06 -46.93 23.61
CA VAL A 923 -11.64 -48.22 24.17
C VAL A 923 -11.70 -49.28 23.07
N ASN A 924 -10.56 -49.94 22.81
CA ASN A 924 -10.39 -50.92 21.73
C ASN A 924 -10.70 -50.38 20.31
N SER A 925 -10.73 -49.06 20.13
CA SER A 925 -10.86 -48.44 18.81
C SER A 925 -9.48 -48.30 18.15
N SER A 926 -9.41 -48.50 16.83
CA SER A 926 -8.21 -48.19 16.06
C SER A 926 -8.09 -46.72 15.69
N ILE A 927 -9.18 -45.93 15.87
CA ILE A 927 -9.25 -44.53 15.44
C ILE A 927 -8.23 -43.69 16.20
N ASP A 928 -7.41 -42.96 15.44
CA ASP A 928 -6.41 -42.04 15.96
C ASP A 928 -6.41 -40.69 15.22
N ALA A 929 -5.77 -39.70 15.84
CA ALA A 929 -5.64 -38.36 15.29
C ALA A 929 -4.49 -38.21 14.27
N LYS A 930 -3.86 -39.31 13.83
CA LYS A 930 -2.69 -39.29 12.93
C LYS A 930 -3.07 -39.14 11.45
N GLY A 931 -4.33 -38.79 11.19
CA GLY A 931 -4.94 -38.50 9.89
C GLY A 931 -4.93 -39.66 8.89
N GLN A 932 -4.86 -40.90 9.38
CA GLN A 932 -5.23 -42.08 8.60
C GLN A 932 -6.70 -42.45 8.79
N HIS A 933 -7.29 -42.06 9.91
CA HIS A 933 -8.69 -42.23 10.26
C HIS A 933 -9.44 -40.93 9.95
N PHE A 934 -10.37 -40.98 9.00
CA PHE A 934 -11.06 -39.78 8.50
C PHE A 934 -12.24 -39.37 9.39
N GLU A 935 -12.56 -40.18 10.38
CA GLU A 935 -13.51 -39.94 11.45
C GLU A 935 -12.97 -38.93 12.47
N LEU A 936 -11.63 -38.83 12.62
CA LEU A 936 -10.95 -37.94 13.57
C LEU A 936 -9.77 -37.21 12.90
N LEU A 937 -9.99 -35.95 12.51
CA LEU A 937 -9.05 -35.18 11.68
C LEU A 937 -8.58 -33.84 12.30
N PRO A 938 -8.20 -33.75 13.59
CA PRO A 938 -7.77 -32.48 14.20
C PRO A 938 -6.52 -31.88 13.54
N PHE A 939 -5.66 -32.71 12.93
CA PHE A 939 -4.45 -32.30 12.23
C PHE A 939 -4.57 -32.35 10.69
N GLY A 940 -5.77 -32.62 10.18
CA GLY A 940 -6.02 -32.87 8.77
C GLY A 940 -5.40 -34.16 8.24
N SER A 941 -5.31 -34.29 6.92
CA SER A 941 -4.73 -35.45 6.22
C SER A 941 -4.13 -35.05 4.86
N GLY A 942 -3.48 -36.02 4.20
CA GLY A 942 -2.83 -35.87 2.91
C GLY A 942 -1.57 -35.03 2.95
N ARG A 943 -1.18 -34.47 1.80
CA ARG A 943 0.04 -33.66 1.66
C ARG A 943 0.08 -32.46 2.60
N ARG A 944 -1.09 -31.87 2.91
CA ARG A 944 -1.22 -30.67 3.74
C ARG A 944 -1.49 -30.94 5.23
N MET A 945 -1.31 -32.18 5.70
CA MET A 945 -1.39 -32.53 7.13
C MET A 945 -0.47 -31.63 7.98
N CYS A 946 -0.82 -31.35 9.23
CA CYS A 946 0.01 -30.53 10.13
C CYS A 946 1.46 -31.04 10.21
N PRO A 947 2.48 -30.21 9.94
CA PRO A 947 3.89 -30.64 10.05
C PRO A 947 4.34 -30.79 11.52
N ALA A 948 3.69 -30.06 12.44
CA ALA A 948 4.06 -29.98 13.85
C ALA A 948 3.19 -30.88 14.77
N MET A 949 2.51 -31.89 14.22
CA MET A 949 1.57 -32.76 14.96
C MET A 949 2.20 -33.34 16.24
N TYR A 950 3.43 -33.85 16.15
CA TYR A 950 4.13 -34.44 17.29
C TYR A 950 4.43 -33.42 18.40
N MET A 951 4.86 -32.21 18.01
CA MET A 951 5.10 -31.12 18.96
C MET A 951 3.82 -30.67 19.67
N GLY A 952 2.71 -30.51 18.94
CA GLY A 952 1.42 -30.12 19.51
C GLY A 952 0.82 -31.20 20.42
N THR A 953 0.85 -32.46 19.98
CA THR A 953 0.32 -33.60 20.76
C THR A 953 1.06 -33.74 22.08
N THR A 954 2.40 -33.75 22.05
CA THR A 954 3.22 -33.86 23.27
C THR A 954 3.01 -32.66 24.21
N MET A 955 2.77 -31.45 23.68
CA MET A 955 2.48 -30.27 24.49
C MET A 955 1.15 -30.41 25.26
N VAL A 956 0.10 -30.87 24.57
CA VAL A 956 -1.23 -31.07 25.16
C VAL A 956 -1.20 -32.20 26.20
N GLU A 957 -0.63 -33.36 25.83
CA GLU A 957 -0.55 -34.51 26.73
C GLU A 957 0.23 -34.15 28.00
N PHE A 958 1.39 -33.51 27.86
CA PHE A 958 2.26 -33.17 28.98
C PHE A 958 1.67 -32.11 29.90
N GLY A 959 1.03 -31.08 29.32
CA GLY A 959 0.36 -30.03 30.09
C GLY A 959 -0.82 -30.57 30.89
N LEU A 960 -1.70 -31.35 30.26
CA LEU A 960 -2.86 -31.94 30.93
C LEU A 960 -2.47 -32.98 31.98
N ALA A 961 -1.51 -33.88 31.66
CA ALA A 961 -1.06 -34.90 32.60
C ALA A 961 -0.62 -34.27 33.92
N ASN A 962 0.23 -33.24 33.86
CA ASN A 962 0.75 -32.57 35.05
C ASN A 962 -0.33 -31.79 35.82
N MET A 963 -1.26 -31.11 35.13
CA MET A 963 -2.36 -30.40 35.81
C MET A 963 -3.35 -31.35 36.50
N LEU A 964 -3.62 -32.52 35.92
CA LEU A 964 -4.52 -33.52 36.48
C LEU A 964 -3.84 -34.34 37.58
N TYR A 965 -2.53 -34.53 37.50
CA TYR A 965 -1.75 -35.23 38.51
C TYR A 965 -1.68 -34.44 39.83
N HIS A 966 -1.24 -33.18 39.75
CA HIS A 966 -0.94 -32.36 40.93
C HIS A 966 -2.16 -31.72 41.59
N PHE A 967 -3.26 -31.55 40.87
CA PHE A 967 -4.41 -30.78 41.35
C PHE A 967 -5.72 -31.53 41.18
N ASP A 968 -6.58 -31.38 42.18
CA ASP A 968 -8.02 -31.49 42.01
C ASP A 968 -8.60 -30.11 41.69
N TRP A 969 -9.75 -30.08 41.03
CA TRP A 969 -10.32 -28.85 40.49
C TRP A 969 -11.75 -28.66 40.97
N LYS A 970 -12.06 -27.43 41.41
CA LYS A 970 -13.40 -27.01 41.81
C LYS A 970 -13.87 -25.84 40.97
N ILE A 971 -15.18 -25.76 40.80
CA ILE A 971 -15.85 -24.59 40.23
C ILE A 971 -15.90 -23.50 41.32
N PRO A 972 -15.72 -22.21 40.98
CA PRO A 972 -15.85 -21.10 41.94
C PRO A 972 -17.20 -21.10 42.70
N VAL A 973 -17.19 -20.54 43.90
CA VAL A 973 -18.38 -20.50 44.79
C VAL A 973 -19.53 -19.76 44.11
N GLY A 974 -20.71 -20.41 44.06
CA GLY A 974 -21.93 -19.86 43.46
C GLY A 974 -22.21 -20.31 42.03
N MET A 975 -21.36 -21.18 41.45
CA MET A 975 -21.55 -21.79 40.14
C MET A 975 -21.69 -23.32 40.22
N VAL A 976 -22.49 -23.91 39.34
CA VAL A 976 -22.62 -25.36 39.12
C VAL A 976 -21.97 -25.78 37.79
N ALA A 977 -21.85 -27.09 37.54
CA ALA A 977 -21.20 -27.61 36.33
C ALA A 977 -21.94 -27.21 35.04
N GLU A 978 -23.25 -27.04 35.13
CA GLU A 978 -24.10 -26.56 34.06
C GLU A 978 -23.87 -25.09 33.71
N ASP A 979 -23.31 -24.30 34.64
CA ASP A 979 -22.98 -22.89 34.42
C ASP A 979 -21.66 -22.72 33.64
N ILE A 980 -20.88 -23.80 33.46
CA ILE A 980 -19.68 -23.78 32.62
C ILE A 980 -20.11 -23.68 31.16
N ASP A 981 -19.94 -22.48 30.62
CA ASP A 981 -20.23 -22.13 29.24
C ASP A 981 -19.57 -23.11 28.22
N LEU A 982 -20.26 -23.40 27.13
CA LEU A 982 -19.72 -24.17 25.99
C LEU A 982 -19.73 -23.36 24.68
N GLU A 983 -20.03 -22.07 24.75
CA GLU A 983 -20.03 -21.21 23.57
C GLU A 983 -18.61 -21.09 22.99
N GLU A 984 -18.55 -21.22 21.67
CA GLU A 984 -17.34 -21.02 20.89
C GLU A 984 -17.24 -19.54 20.49
N SER A 985 -16.03 -19.01 20.48
CA SER A 985 -15.71 -17.69 19.94
C SER A 985 -15.54 -17.77 18.41
N PRO A 986 -15.99 -16.77 17.64
CA PRO A 986 -15.71 -16.70 16.21
C PRO A 986 -14.21 -16.45 15.94
N GLY A 987 -13.64 -17.13 14.94
CA GLY A 987 -12.26 -16.89 14.52
C GLY A 987 -11.65 -18.02 13.70
N LEU A 988 -10.33 -17.93 13.49
CA LEU A 988 -9.55 -18.97 12.81
C LEU A 988 -9.61 -20.30 13.58
N ASN A 989 -9.62 -20.20 14.91
CA ASN A 989 -9.73 -21.33 15.81
C ASN A 989 -11.03 -21.24 16.63
N ALA A 990 -11.64 -22.38 16.94
CA ALA A 990 -12.79 -22.48 17.83
C ALA A 990 -12.33 -22.46 19.30
N SER A 991 -11.95 -21.28 19.80
CA SER A 991 -11.67 -21.10 21.23
C SER A 991 -12.96 -20.99 22.03
N LYS A 992 -12.89 -21.26 23.33
CA LYS A 992 -14.00 -20.98 24.24
C LYS A 992 -14.27 -19.47 24.30
N LYS A 993 -15.54 -19.06 24.33
CA LYS A 993 -15.94 -17.65 24.36
C LYS A 993 -15.64 -17.00 25.71
N ASN A 994 -15.99 -17.68 26.80
CA ASN A 994 -15.65 -17.25 28.16
C ASN A 994 -14.46 -18.05 28.70
N GLU A 995 -13.54 -17.38 29.39
CA GLU A 995 -12.35 -18.02 29.94
C GLU A 995 -12.70 -19.06 31.02
N LEU A 996 -11.90 -20.12 31.11
CA LEU A 996 -12.10 -21.18 32.09
C LEU A 996 -11.41 -20.81 33.40
N VAL A 997 -12.19 -20.42 34.41
CA VAL A 997 -11.69 -20.09 35.76
C VAL A 997 -12.06 -21.19 36.74
N LEU A 998 -11.06 -21.82 37.36
CA LEU A 998 -11.24 -22.92 38.32
C LEU A 998 -10.43 -22.68 39.60
N VAL A 999 -10.89 -23.24 40.72
CA VAL A 999 -10.15 -23.23 41.98
C VAL A 999 -9.32 -24.52 42.07
N PRO A 1000 -7.98 -24.43 42.04
CA PRO A 1000 -7.12 -25.60 42.22
C PRO A 1000 -7.08 -26.01 43.70
N LEU A 1001 -7.08 -27.31 43.93
CA LEU A 1001 -6.80 -27.92 45.22
C LEU A 1001 -5.56 -28.79 45.06
N LYS A 1002 -4.53 -28.51 45.85
CA LYS A 1002 -3.32 -29.33 45.81
C LYS A 1002 -3.69 -30.75 46.24
N TYR A 1003 -3.42 -31.72 45.37
CA TYR A 1003 -3.60 -33.11 45.72
C TYR A 1003 -2.53 -33.48 46.75
N LEU A 1004 -2.97 -33.71 47.98
CA LEU A 1004 -2.17 -34.23 49.07
C LEU A 1004 -2.58 -35.70 49.21
N ASP A 1005 -1.65 -36.63 48.99
CA ASP A 1005 -1.88 -38.04 49.35
C ASP A 1005 -2.23 -38.09 50.83
N HIS A 1006 -3.46 -38.49 51.14
CA HIS A 1006 -3.83 -39.00 52.46
C HIS A 1006 -3.47 -40.48 52.55
#